data_AF-A0A9D7XDN1-F1
#
_entry.id   AF-A0A9D7XDN1-F1
#
_cell.length_a   1.000
_cell.length_b   1.000
_cell.length_c   1.000
_cell.angle_alpha   90.00
_cell.angle_beta   90.00
_cell.angle_gamma   90.00
#
_symmetry.space_group_name_H-M   'P 1'
#
loop_
_entity.id
_entity.type
_entity.pdbx_description
1 polymer ?
#
loop_
_entity_poly.entity_id
_entity_poly.type
_entity_poly.pdbx_seq_one_letter_code
_entity_poly.pdbx_strand_id
1 'polypeptide(L)'
;MNLLKFLVLILCLPLMSVNNIADNPKGKSTAPNKFYRTSKPLARWFWFATKIKPSDVKFQLDWAKRNQFGGVEIAWVYPLYRYNPIYALISNRQYPMDTSAQEWLSQDWTDIVAYTKRYADSIELACDFTFGSAWPTAGLNIDKQHGTQIYGDTCFSQMLTFSWAYPQNMRVINHLDSNAFKLFADPFQTAMKEVLKGSKSALFMDSWEIKLNKTNKIWTPGFDSTFKVRFKYDIIPYMKMGIDSFPDVRYDYMLHLDAYINEGFYKPFVSKCKEMGAWSRVQCLGAPTDVMSSYALVDIPETEAMLNNPNYSKIVSSAACLSSKEMVSCESFTCMYGFPYTYLRKEQTADLKMVADALFANGVNQHIYIGMPYNPEGVDTIDFFASCYFGPGGSLTDEIPAFNSYVEKVSGILQEGKTYSDVAVYIPYEDALMKGAYPPERQRVWVWGEYEMRYIDPPAETAGYHPLWINRHFLEQSKVVNRKLVVGDASFSLLYVDVKYMDIRALKRILQLAKDGLRICIKQTPSQPGKSKSGSYATLIRQLLALPQVSKHFDQIINHPPLIQGDSLPGYWCRTTKDGTKYLFLAQWGSKDLQYPVYSGQSLMTESKTMAFNIYTNRKLQKINVEFKPYQSVMLKIAPNGTIDFMDITFIPKTPIVRPREVQKTYF
;
A
#
# COMPACT_ATOMS: atom_id res chain seq x y z
N MET A 1 -49.96 -29.47 -71.22
CA MET A 1 -50.05 -28.50 -72.33
C MET A 1 -48.88 -27.53 -72.22
N ASN A 2 -48.04 -27.55 -73.25
CA ASN A 2 -47.11 -26.53 -73.76
C ASN A 2 -46.08 -25.98 -72.75
N LEU A 3 -44.80 -26.39 -72.74
CA LEU A 3 -43.75 -26.45 -73.79
C LEU A 3 -43.38 -25.10 -74.43
N LEU A 4 -42.18 -24.61 -74.03
CA LEU A 4 -41.05 -24.16 -74.86
C LEU A 4 -41.04 -22.75 -75.52
N LYS A 5 -40.05 -21.92 -75.13
CA LYS A 5 -38.89 -21.41 -75.93
C LYS A 5 -38.35 -20.09 -75.33
N PHE A 6 -37.15 -20.10 -74.73
CA PHE A 6 -35.84 -19.66 -75.27
C PHE A 6 -35.71 -18.16 -75.61
N LEU A 7 -34.86 -17.43 -74.87
CA LEU A 7 -33.77 -16.64 -75.46
C LEU A 7 -32.69 -16.30 -74.40
N VAL A 8 -31.43 -16.43 -74.81
CA VAL A 8 -30.19 -16.13 -74.07
C VAL A 8 -29.92 -14.64 -74.10
N LEU A 9 -29.52 -14.03 -72.98
CA LEU A 9 -28.66 -12.83 -72.99
C LEU A 9 -27.77 -12.80 -71.75
N ILE A 10 -26.47 -12.65 -71.99
CA ILE A 10 -25.37 -12.59 -71.03
C ILE A 10 -25.45 -11.27 -70.24
N LEU A 11 -25.34 -11.32 -68.91
CA LEU A 11 -25.19 -10.14 -68.06
C LEU A 11 -24.03 -10.35 -67.06
N CYS A 12 -22.96 -9.60 -67.29
CA CYS A 12 -21.91 -9.32 -66.32
C CYS A 12 -22.46 -8.35 -65.25
N LEU A 13 -22.40 -8.74 -63.98
CA LEU A 13 -22.55 -7.82 -62.83
C LEU A 13 -21.49 -8.18 -61.76
N PRO A 14 -20.82 -7.18 -61.16
CA PRO A 14 -19.66 -7.39 -60.30
C PRO A 14 -20.04 -7.80 -58.88
N LEU A 15 -19.23 -8.71 -58.31
CA LEU A 15 -19.25 -9.09 -56.89
C LEU A 15 -18.94 -7.87 -56.01
N MET A 16 -19.96 -7.39 -55.28
CA MET A 16 -19.74 -6.46 -54.18
C MET A 16 -19.16 -7.21 -52.98
N SER A 17 -17.94 -6.82 -52.59
CA SER A 17 -17.27 -7.23 -51.36
C SER A 17 -18.02 -6.71 -50.14
N VAL A 18 -18.58 -7.63 -49.33
CA VAL A 18 -19.08 -7.31 -48.00
C VAL A 18 -17.89 -7.30 -47.04
N ASN A 19 -17.46 -6.11 -46.63
CA ASN A 19 -16.54 -5.92 -45.52
C ASN A 19 -17.25 -6.31 -44.22
N ASN A 20 -16.90 -7.47 -43.67
CA ASN A 20 -17.23 -7.82 -42.29
C ASN A 20 -16.40 -6.93 -41.35
N ILE A 21 -17.04 -5.87 -40.83
CA ILE A 21 -16.56 -5.16 -39.66
C ILE A 21 -16.78 -6.11 -38.47
N ALA A 22 -15.68 -6.65 -37.94
CA ALA A 22 -15.70 -7.44 -36.72
C ALA A 22 -16.11 -6.54 -35.55
N ASP A 23 -17.17 -6.94 -34.85
CA ASP A 23 -17.61 -6.33 -33.60
C ASP A 23 -16.48 -6.35 -32.56
N ASN A 24 -16.11 -5.14 -32.11
CA ASN A 24 -15.18 -4.90 -31.04
C ASN A 24 -15.84 -5.35 -29.72
N PRO A 25 -15.32 -6.35 -28.97
CA PRO A 25 -15.97 -6.80 -27.76
C PRO A 25 -15.82 -5.72 -26.70
N LYS A 26 -16.92 -4.98 -26.46
CA LYS A 26 -17.08 -4.12 -25.28
C LYS A 26 -16.61 -4.91 -24.05
N GLY A 27 -15.54 -4.45 -23.43
CA GLY A 27 -14.95 -5.08 -22.26
C GLY A 27 -16.02 -5.33 -21.21
N LYS A 28 -16.21 -6.61 -20.84
CA LYS A 28 -17.02 -6.96 -19.66
C LYS A 28 -16.38 -6.25 -18.46
N SER A 29 -17.13 -5.31 -17.87
CA SER A 29 -16.81 -4.73 -16.57
C SER A 29 -16.51 -5.87 -15.59
N THR A 30 -15.34 -5.80 -14.95
CA THR A 30 -14.94 -6.74 -13.90
C THR A 30 -15.99 -6.72 -12.79
N ALA A 31 -16.30 -7.88 -12.21
CA ALA A 31 -17.32 -7.96 -11.16
C ALA A 31 -16.99 -6.97 -10.03
N PRO A 32 -18.00 -6.29 -9.44
CA PRO A 32 -17.79 -5.35 -8.35
C PRO A 32 -17.05 -6.05 -7.20
N ASN A 33 -16.01 -5.40 -6.67
CA ASN A 33 -15.33 -5.91 -5.47
C ASN A 33 -16.14 -5.57 -4.22
N LYS A 34 -15.78 -6.16 -3.07
CA LYS A 34 -16.53 -5.98 -1.81
C LYS A 34 -16.61 -4.52 -1.34
N PHE A 35 -15.63 -3.69 -1.70
CA PHE A 35 -15.46 -2.34 -1.16
C PHE A 35 -15.95 -1.25 -2.12
N TYR A 36 -15.76 -1.44 -3.43
CA TYR A 36 -16.06 -0.48 -4.48
C TYR A 36 -16.77 -1.15 -5.66
N ARG A 37 -17.60 -0.36 -6.37
CA ARG A 37 -18.37 -0.84 -7.53
C ARG A 37 -17.52 -1.26 -8.73
N THR A 38 -16.31 -0.72 -8.84
CA THR A 38 -15.36 -1.00 -9.93
C THR A 38 -13.96 -1.14 -9.37
N SER A 39 -13.03 -1.67 -10.17
CA SER A 39 -11.61 -1.76 -9.83
C SER A 39 -10.82 -0.55 -10.34
N LYS A 40 -11.49 0.52 -10.79
CA LYS A 40 -10.86 1.77 -11.24
C LYS A 40 -10.05 2.42 -10.12
N PRO A 41 -8.98 3.16 -10.44
CA PRO A 41 -8.28 3.95 -9.45
C PRO A 41 -9.18 5.03 -8.86
N LEU A 42 -8.90 5.43 -7.61
CA LEU A 42 -9.47 6.62 -6.99
C LEU A 42 -8.45 7.76 -7.06
N ALA A 43 -8.90 9.01 -6.92
CA ALA A 43 -8.03 10.16 -6.73
C ALA A 43 -8.13 10.69 -5.29
N ARG A 44 -7.00 10.90 -4.62
CA ARG A 44 -6.95 11.70 -3.39
C ARG A 44 -7.20 13.15 -3.76
N TRP A 45 -8.37 13.65 -3.37
CA TRP A 45 -8.87 14.97 -3.67
C TRP A 45 -8.55 15.93 -2.52
N PHE A 46 -7.51 16.74 -2.69
CA PHE A 46 -7.04 17.67 -1.67
C PHE A 46 -7.95 18.89 -1.59
N TRP A 47 -8.72 18.95 -0.51
CA TRP A 47 -9.49 20.12 -0.16
C TRP A 47 -8.63 21.03 0.73
N PHE A 48 -8.16 22.13 0.16
CA PHE A 48 -7.56 23.22 0.93
C PHE A 48 -8.66 24.00 1.63
N ALA A 49 -8.38 24.54 2.83
CA ALA A 49 -9.35 25.34 3.55
C ALA A 49 -9.67 26.63 2.78
N THR A 50 -10.74 26.57 2.01
CA THR A 50 -11.37 27.65 1.25
C THR A 50 -12.87 27.37 1.22
N LYS A 51 -13.68 28.32 0.78
CA LYS A 51 -15.11 28.09 0.61
C LYS A 51 -15.36 27.05 -0.49
N ILE A 52 -15.77 25.85 -0.09
CA ILE A 52 -16.14 24.78 -1.01
C ILE A 52 -17.57 25.00 -1.51
N LYS A 53 -17.81 24.90 -2.83
CA LYS A 53 -19.11 25.20 -3.45
C LYS A 53 -19.70 23.97 -4.15
N PRO A 54 -21.03 23.79 -4.11
CA PRO A 54 -21.69 22.69 -4.82
C PRO A 54 -21.40 22.62 -6.33
N SER A 55 -21.24 23.77 -6.99
CA SER A 55 -20.90 23.86 -8.42
C SER A 55 -19.51 23.30 -8.74
N ASP A 56 -18.51 23.72 -7.97
CA ASP A 56 -17.12 23.28 -8.11
C ASP A 56 -16.97 21.79 -7.82
N VAL A 57 -17.70 21.31 -6.79
CA VAL A 57 -17.77 19.89 -6.44
C VAL A 57 -18.33 19.07 -7.61
N LYS A 58 -19.47 19.51 -8.16
CA LYS A 58 -20.11 18.87 -9.30
C LYS A 58 -19.16 18.82 -10.50
N PHE A 59 -18.54 19.96 -10.84
CA PHE A 59 -17.62 20.08 -11.96
C PHE A 59 -16.44 19.11 -11.85
N GLN A 60 -15.80 19.01 -10.68
CA GLN A 60 -14.64 18.13 -10.49
C GLN A 60 -15.01 16.64 -10.40
N LEU A 61 -16.15 16.29 -9.79
CA LEU A 61 -16.63 14.91 -9.79
C LEU A 61 -17.04 14.45 -11.19
N ASP A 62 -17.65 15.32 -11.99
CA ASP A 62 -17.95 15.05 -13.40
C ASP A 62 -16.67 14.90 -14.23
N TRP A 63 -15.63 15.68 -13.94
CA TRP A 63 -14.31 15.52 -14.55
C TRP A 63 -13.69 14.16 -14.18
N ALA A 64 -13.70 13.79 -12.89
CA ALA A 64 -13.16 12.51 -12.43
C ALA A 64 -13.89 11.32 -13.10
N LYS A 65 -15.23 11.36 -13.16
CA LYS A 65 -16.04 10.34 -13.83
C LYS A 65 -15.72 10.22 -15.33
N ARG A 66 -15.64 11.35 -16.04
CA ARG A 66 -15.29 11.37 -17.49
C ARG A 66 -13.90 10.81 -17.75
N ASN A 67 -12.98 11.00 -16.80
CA ASN A 67 -11.60 10.53 -16.86
C ASN A 67 -11.41 9.12 -16.28
N GLN A 68 -12.48 8.32 -16.18
CA GLN A 68 -12.42 6.91 -15.76
C GLN A 68 -11.86 6.68 -14.34
N PHE A 69 -12.00 7.65 -13.43
CA PHE A 69 -11.82 7.35 -12.00
C PHE A 69 -13.03 6.59 -11.45
N GLY A 70 -12.76 5.67 -10.51
CA GLY A 70 -13.79 4.92 -9.78
C GLY A 70 -14.37 5.68 -8.59
N GLY A 71 -13.68 6.73 -8.16
CA GLY A 71 -14.08 7.55 -7.03
C GLY A 71 -13.01 8.54 -6.61
N VAL A 72 -13.27 9.19 -5.49
CA VAL A 72 -12.35 10.14 -4.85
C VAL A 72 -12.20 9.83 -3.36
N GLU A 73 -11.10 10.26 -2.77
CA GLU A 73 -10.92 10.35 -1.33
C GLU A 73 -10.73 11.81 -0.95
N ILE A 74 -11.60 12.39 -0.14
CA ILE A 74 -11.42 13.77 0.31
C ILE A 74 -10.36 13.81 1.41
N ALA A 75 -9.29 14.57 1.17
CA ALA A 75 -8.25 14.87 2.15
C ALA A 75 -8.28 16.35 2.49
N TRP A 76 -8.66 16.69 3.73
CA TRP A 76 -8.79 18.08 4.17
C TRP A 76 -7.47 18.60 4.73
N VAL A 77 -6.99 19.70 4.18
CA VAL A 77 -5.71 20.32 4.55
C VAL A 77 -5.87 21.82 4.81
N TYR A 78 -4.75 22.51 4.96
CA TYR A 78 -4.61 23.93 5.24
C TYR A 78 -5.19 24.87 4.17
N PRO A 79 -5.42 26.16 4.50
CA PRO A 79 -5.63 27.20 3.50
C PRO A 79 -4.31 27.51 2.78
N LEU A 80 -4.34 27.64 1.45
CA LEU A 80 -3.13 27.70 0.60
C LEU A 80 -2.09 28.75 1.04
N TYR A 81 -2.54 29.90 1.55
CA TYR A 81 -1.64 30.98 2.00
C TYR A 81 -0.70 30.55 3.14
N ARG A 82 -1.06 29.51 3.91
CA ARG A 82 -0.22 28.89 4.95
C ARG A 82 1.18 28.50 4.44
N TYR A 83 1.28 28.10 3.19
CA TYR A 83 2.52 27.65 2.55
C TYR A 83 2.94 28.55 1.40
N ASN A 84 2.56 29.84 1.40
CA ASN A 84 3.06 30.81 0.44
C ASN A 84 4.59 30.79 0.24
N PRO A 85 5.43 30.63 1.29
CA PRO A 85 6.88 30.50 1.08
C PRO A 85 7.27 29.32 0.21
N ILE A 86 6.58 28.18 0.35
CA ILE A 86 6.79 27.02 -0.52
C ILE A 86 6.26 27.33 -1.92
N TYR A 87 5.01 27.78 -2.05
CA TYR A 87 4.42 28.03 -3.38
C TYR A 87 5.16 29.09 -4.21
N ALA A 88 5.69 30.12 -3.55
CA ALA A 88 6.53 31.13 -4.17
C ALA A 88 7.84 30.53 -4.69
N LEU A 89 8.46 29.63 -3.93
CA LEU A 89 9.68 28.93 -4.33
C LEU A 89 9.45 27.97 -5.51
N ILE A 90 8.34 27.23 -5.51
CA ILE A 90 8.17 26.04 -6.39
C ILE A 90 7.43 26.34 -7.68
N SER A 91 6.53 27.31 -7.64
CA SER A 91 5.59 27.61 -8.73
C SER A 91 5.53 29.10 -9.05
N ASN A 92 6.34 29.92 -8.35
CA ASN A 92 6.25 31.38 -8.40
C ASN A 92 4.82 31.88 -8.15
N ARG A 93 4.07 31.18 -7.29
CA ARG A 93 2.69 31.51 -6.93
C ARG A 93 2.61 32.06 -5.52
N GLN A 94 1.68 32.98 -5.34
CA GLN A 94 1.26 33.46 -4.04
C GLN A 94 -0.26 33.42 -3.98
N TYR A 95 -0.78 32.86 -2.90
CA TYR A 95 -2.21 32.80 -2.64
C TYR A 95 -2.59 33.88 -1.62
N PRO A 96 -3.65 34.66 -1.87
CA PRO A 96 -4.13 35.65 -0.91
C PRO A 96 -4.62 34.96 0.36
N MET A 97 -4.64 35.71 1.47
CA MET A 97 -5.24 35.23 2.70
C MET A 97 -6.73 34.98 2.47
N ASP A 98 -7.16 33.74 2.64
CA ASP A 98 -8.54 33.30 2.47
C ASP A 98 -9.03 32.68 3.78
N THR A 99 -10.03 33.33 4.40
CA THR A 99 -10.67 32.90 5.64
C THR A 99 -12.13 32.48 5.40
N SER A 100 -12.50 32.22 4.15
CA SER A 100 -13.88 31.91 3.75
C SER A 100 -14.28 30.44 3.92
N ALA A 101 -13.33 29.59 4.33
CA ALA A 101 -13.56 28.16 4.54
C ALA A 101 -14.70 27.91 5.53
N GLN A 102 -15.53 26.92 5.24
CA GLN A 102 -16.48 26.41 6.23
C GLN A 102 -15.71 25.92 7.46
N GLU A 103 -16.15 26.29 8.66
CA GLU A 103 -15.43 25.94 9.89
C GLU A 103 -15.35 24.41 10.07
N TRP A 104 -14.21 23.90 10.54
CA TRP A 104 -13.96 22.47 10.72
C TRP A 104 -15.05 21.81 11.58
N LEU A 105 -15.72 20.77 11.03
CA LEU A 105 -16.82 20.03 11.68
C LEU A 105 -18.07 20.87 12.02
N SER A 106 -18.20 22.07 11.48
CA SER A 106 -19.44 22.86 11.57
C SER A 106 -20.57 22.25 10.74
N GLN A 107 -21.78 22.78 10.90
CA GLN A 107 -22.92 22.37 10.08
C GLN A 107 -22.69 22.70 8.59
N ASP A 108 -22.17 23.89 8.26
CA ASP A 108 -21.88 24.29 6.88
C ASP A 108 -20.85 23.36 6.22
N TRP A 109 -19.83 22.95 6.97
CA TRP A 109 -18.85 21.95 6.51
C TRP A 109 -19.51 20.60 6.29
N THR A 110 -20.35 20.16 7.24
CA THR A 110 -21.07 18.89 7.17
C THR A 110 -21.99 18.85 5.95
N ASP A 111 -22.69 19.94 5.67
CA ASP A 111 -23.65 20.04 4.57
C ASP A 111 -22.98 19.95 3.20
N ILE A 112 -21.83 20.63 3.00
CA ILE A 112 -21.10 20.55 1.74
C ILE A 112 -20.43 19.19 1.52
N VAL A 113 -19.94 18.55 2.58
CA VAL A 113 -19.37 17.19 2.50
C VAL A 113 -20.49 16.17 2.23
N ALA A 114 -21.65 16.30 2.88
CA ALA A 114 -22.80 15.44 2.63
C ALA A 114 -23.38 15.63 1.22
N TYR A 115 -23.44 16.87 0.71
CA TYR A 115 -23.77 17.14 -0.70
C TYR A 115 -22.80 16.42 -1.63
N THR A 116 -21.50 16.54 -1.37
CA THR A 116 -20.43 15.90 -2.17
C THR A 116 -20.62 14.39 -2.22
N LYS A 117 -20.84 13.74 -1.07
CA LYS A 117 -21.09 12.30 -1.00
C LYS A 117 -22.34 11.89 -1.77
N ARG A 118 -23.47 12.60 -1.59
CA ARG A 118 -24.71 12.32 -2.31
C ARG A 118 -24.54 12.48 -3.83
N TYR A 119 -23.81 13.51 -4.26
CA TYR A 119 -23.55 13.72 -5.69
C TYR A 119 -22.67 12.60 -6.25
N ALA A 120 -21.58 12.25 -5.57
CA ALA A 120 -20.72 11.13 -5.96
C ALA A 120 -21.52 9.82 -6.09
N ASP A 121 -22.38 9.50 -5.13
CA ASP A 121 -23.28 8.34 -5.19
C ASP A 121 -24.22 8.38 -6.40
N SER A 122 -24.78 9.56 -6.71
CA SER A 122 -25.71 9.74 -7.83
C SER A 122 -25.08 9.49 -9.21
N ILE A 123 -23.76 9.67 -9.32
CA ILE A 123 -22.99 9.39 -10.54
C ILE A 123 -22.11 8.13 -10.40
N GLU A 124 -22.37 7.32 -9.37
CA GLU A 124 -21.72 6.03 -9.10
C GLU A 124 -20.20 6.11 -8.90
N LEU A 125 -19.71 7.19 -8.29
CA LEU A 125 -18.35 7.29 -7.80
C LEU A 125 -18.30 6.88 -6.33
N ALA A 126 -17.25 6.14 -5.95
CA ALA A 126 -16.89 6.01 -4.54
C ALA A 126 -16.45 7.38 -3.99
N CYS A 127 -16.70 7.62 -2.70
CA CYS A 127 -16.28 8.83 -2.03
C CYS A 127 -15.85 8.47 -0.61
N ASP A 128 -14.54 8.39 -0.42
CA ASP A 128 -13.88 8.11 0.86
C ASP A 128 -13.41 9.41 1.52
N PHE A 129 -12.98 9.31 2.78
CA PHE A 129 -12.56 10.47 3.55
C PHE A 129 -11.34 10.14 4.41
N THR A 130 -10.40 11.08 4.55
CA THR A 130 -9.42 10.99 5.65
C THR A 130 -10.16 10.99 7.00
N PHE A 131 -9.57 10.44 8.05
CA PHE A 131 -10.13 10.44 9.39
C PHE A 131 -9.49 11.54 10.22
N GLY A 132 -10.02 12.75 10.07
CA GLY A 132 -9.40 13.99 10.57
C GLY A 132 -8.78 14.82 9.45
N SER A 133 -8.33 16.03 9.80
CA SER A 133 -7.68 16.94 8.86
C SER A 133 -6.18 16.76 8.88
N ALA A 134 -5.60 16.59 7.68
CA ALA A 134 -4.18 16.33 7.46
C ALA A 134 -3.68 15.16 8.34
N TRP A 135 -2.38 15.17 8.64
CA TRP A 135 -1.70 14.13 9.40
C TRP A 135 -0.58 14.76 10.24
N PRO A 136 -0.14 14.13 11.35
CA PRO A 136 -0.76 12.97 12.00
C PRO A 136 -2.07 13.34 12.71
N THR A 137 -2.79 12.33 13.22
CA THR A 137 -4.07 12.48 13.94
C THR A 137 -4.01 13.54 15.03
N ALA A 138 -4.81 14.60 14.89
CA ALA A 138 -4.85 15.74 15.80
C ALA A 138 -6.25 16.34 15.89
N GLY A 139 -6.57 16.98 17.02
CA GLY A 139 -7.85 17.65 17.24
C GLY A 139 -7.72 18.99 17.98
N LEU A 140 -8.71 19.86 17.78
CA LEU A 140 -8.84 21.14 18.53
C LEU A 140 -9.27 20.91 19.98
N ASN A 141 -9.99 19.83 20.24
CA ASN A 141 -10.54 19.45 21.54
C ASN A 141 -9.56 18.62 22.40
N ILE A 142 -8.30 18.51 21.98
CA ILE A 142 -7.29 17.69 22.65
C ILE A 142 -6.43 18.57 23.56
N ASP A 143 -6.55 18.32 24.86
CA ASP A 143 -5.75 18.99 25.89
C ASP A 143 -4.33 18.41 25.99
N LYS A 144 -3.48 19.01 26.82
CA LYS A 144 -2.08 18.60 26.96
C LYS A 144 -1.93 17.16 27.48
N GLN A 145 -2.78 16.71 28.39
CA GLN A 145 -2.69 15.37 29.00
C GLN A 145 -3.04 14.25 28.01
N HIS A 146 -3.94 14.52 27.05
CA HIS A 146 -4.33 13.59 25.99
C HIS A 146 -3.49 13.76 24.70
N GLY A 147 -2.48 14.64 24.69
CA GLY A 147 -1.55 14.78 23.57
C GLY A 147 -0.38 13.80 23.62
N THR A 148 0.33 13.60 22.50
CA THR A 148 1.56 12.80 22.45
C THR A 148 2.55 13.20 23.55
N GLN A 149 3.11 12.23 24.25
CA GLN A 149 4.10 12.45 25.30
C GLN A 149 5.43 11.78 24.97
N ILE A 150 6.53 12.41 25.40
CA ILE A 150 7.90 11.91 25.26
C ILE A 150 8.48 11.69 26.66
N TYR A 151 9.16 10.57 26.85
CA TYR A 151 9.80 10.25 28.12
C TYR A 151 10.80 11.36 28.52
N GLY A 152 10.69 11.83 29.76
CA GLY A 152 11.61 12.82 30.33
C GLY A 152 11.35 14.26 29.89
N ASP A 153 10.37 14.51 29.03
CA ASP A 153 9.98 15.85 28.58
C ASP A 153 8.50 16.12 28.85
N THR A 154 8.20 16.66 30.03
CA THR A 154 6.84 17.04 30.45
C THR A 154 6.34 18.31 29.75
N CYS A 155 7.23 19.02 29.04
CA CYS A 155 6.91 20.21 28.25
C CYS A 155 6.62 19.87 26.79
N PHE A 156 6.95 18.66 26.34
CA PHE A 156 6.72 18.23 24.97
C PHE A 156 5.26 18.42 24.54
N SER A 157 5.10 18.92 23.32
CA SER A 157 3.80 19.17 22.71
C SER A 157 3.98 19.17 21.19
N GLN A 158 3.46 18.15 20.51
CA GLN A 158 3.39 18.14 19.05
C GLN A 158 2.08 18.78 18.59
N MET A 159 2.19 19.84 17.79
CA MET A 159 1.06 20.55 17.19
C MET A 159 1.03 20.34 15.68
N LEU A 160 -0.15 20.07 15.14
CA LEU A 160 -0.45 20.09 13.73
C LEU A 160 -0.78 21.52 13.30
N THR A 161 0.07 22.08 12.43
CA THR A 161 0.00 23.50 12.01
C THR A 161 -0.46 23.69 10.56
N PHE A 162 -0.94 22.62 9.93
CA PHE A 162 -1.35 22.58 8.52
C PHE A 162 -2.69 21.86 8.33
N SER A 163 -3.56 21.97 9.32
CA SER A 163 -4.93 21.46 9.27
C SER A 163 -5.88 22.47 8.62
N TRP A 164 -7.10 22.01 8.32
CA TRP A 164 -8.23 22.80 7.88
C TRP A 164 -8.59 23.94 8.84
N ALA A 165 -8.31 23.77 10.14
CA ALA A 165 -8.61 24.78 11.16
C ALA A 165 -7.55 25.89 11.27
N TYR A 166 -6.48 25.87 10.47
CA TYR A 166 -5.48 26.93 10.49
C TYR A 166 -6.14 28.31 10.30
N PRO A 167 -5.80 29.35 11.10
CA PRO A 167 -4.59 29.49 11.93
C PRO A 167 -4.61 28.79 13.29
N GLN A 168 -5.70 28.13 13.68
CA GLN A 168 -5.72 27.33 14.91
C GLN A 168 -4.86 26.07 14.73
N ASN A 169 -4.02 25.79 15.72
CA ASN A 169 -3.19 24.59 15.74
C ASN A 169 -3.95 23.46 16.44
N MET A 170 -3.99 22.28 15.84
CA MET A 170 -4.56 21.09 16.46
C MET A 170 -3.48 20.33 17.24
N ARG A 171 -3.82 19.70 18.36
CA ARG A 171 -2.86 18.93 19.15
C ARG A 171 -2.87 17.47 18.70
N VAL A 172 -1.68 16.91 18.45
CA VAL A 172 -1.53 15.49 18.07
C VAL A 172 -1.86 14.63 19.28
N ILE A 173 -2.74 13.64 19.08
CA ILE A 173 -3.25 12.80 20.16
C ILE A 173 -2.19 11.86 20.73
N ASN A 174 -2.38 11.43 21.97
CA ASN A 174 -1.64 10.32 22.54
C ASN A 174 -2.09 8.99 21.91
N HIS A 175 -1.34 8.51 20.92
CA HIS A 175 -1.64 7.26 20.22
C HIS A 175 -1.44 5.99 21.07
N LEU A 176 -0.98 6.14 22.32
CA LEU A 176 -0.87 5.06 23.29
C LEU A 176 -2.09 4.98 24.23
N ASP A 177 -3.06 5.89 24.10
CA ASP A 177 -4.21 6.00 24.99
C ASP A 177 -5.53 6.01 24.22
N SER A 178 -6.34 4.97 24.44
CA SER A 178 -7.66 4.84 23.83
C SER A 178 -8.64 5.97 24.21
N ASN A 179 -8.46 6.61 25.37
CA ASN A 179 -9.28 7.77 25.75
C ASN A 179 -8.96 8.99 24.89
N ALA A 180 -7.67 9.24 24.60
CA ALA A 180 -7.25 10.30 23.69
C ALA A 180 -7.79 10.06 22.27
N PHE A 181 -7.75 8.81 21.78
CA PHE A 181 -8.40 8.45 20.51
C PHE A 181 -9.91 8.75 20.53
N LYS A 182 -10.61 8.34 21.59
CA LYS A 182 -12.06 8.56 21.72
C LYS A 182 -12.40 10.05 21.69
N LEU A 183 -11.69 10.86 22.49
CA LEU A 183 -11.90 12.31 22.51
C LEU A 183 -11.76 12.92 21.11
N PHE A 184 -10.74 12.50 20.36
CA PHE A 184 -10.56 12.95 18.97
C PHE A 184 -11.69 12.47 18.03
N ALA A 185 -12.12 11.23 18.15
CA ALA A 185 -13.05 10.62 17.22
C ALA A 185 -14.51 11.08 17.40
N ASP A 186 -14.95 11.39 18.63
CA ASP A 186 -16.36 11.67 18.94
C ASP A 186 -16.95 12.90 18.19
N PRO A 187 -16.25 14.05 18.08
CA PRO A 187 -16.71 15.18 17.27
C PRO A 187 -16.79 14.83 15.77
N PHE A 188 -15.79 14.11 15.25
CA PHE A 188 -15.75 13.70 13.85
C PHE A 188 -16.90 12.74 13.52
N GLN A 189 -17.17 11.76 14.39
CA GLN A 189 -18.33 10.87 14.28
C GLN A 189 -19.64 11.63 14.19
N THR A 190 -19.79 12.68 15.02
CA THR A 190 -21.01 13.50 15.04
C THR A 190 -21.22 14.21 13.72
N ALA A 191 -20.19 14.88 13.19
CA ALA A 191 -20.26 15.58 11.90
C ALA A 191 -20.47 14.62 10.71
N MET A 192 -19.89 13.42 10.75
CA MET A 192 -19.94 12.47 9.64
C MET A 192 -21.22 11.62 9.58
N LYS A 193 -22.12 11.71 10.58
CA LYS A 193 -23.32 10.87 10.67
C LYS A 193 -24.22 10.97 9.43
N GLU A 194 -24.46 12.19 8.94
CA GLU A 194 -25.27 12.42 7.73
C GLU A 194 -24.46 12.20 6.45
N VAL A 195 -23.14 12.48 6.51
CA VAL A 195 -22.21 12.28 5.39
C VAL A 195 -22.15 10.81 4.99
N LEU A 196 -22.04 9.87 5.93
CA LEU A 196 -21.83 8.45 5.65
C LEU A 196 -23.09 7.68 5.22
N LYS A 197 -24.19 8.37 4.93
CA LYS A 197 -25.38 7.76 4.33
C LYS A 197 -25.12 7.40 2.86
N GLY A 198 -25.89 6.43 2.36
CA GLY A 198 -25.79 5.96 0.97
C GLY A 198 -24.80 4.81 0.81
N SER A 199 -23.96 4.86 -0.23
CA SER A 199 -22.94 3.82 -0.43
C SER A 199 -21.88 3.86 0.68
N LYS A 200 -21.36 2.70 1.09
CA LYS A 200 -20.42 2.60 2.21
C LYS A 200 -19.04 3.15 1.82
N SER A 201 -18.57 4.15 2.54
CA SER A 201 -17.24 4.77 2.38
C SER A 201 -16.17 4.07 3.22
N ALA A 202 -14.91 4.22 2.82
CA ALA A 202 -13.77 4.04 3.70
C ALA A 202 -13.43 5.34 4.46
N LEU A 203 -13.04 5.18 5.73
CA LEU A 203 -12.34 6.20 6.50
C LEU A 203 -10.87 5.84 6.49
N PHE A 204 -10.04 6.77 6.05
CA PHE A 204 -8.62 6.56 5.83
C PHE A 204 -7.78 7.22 6.92
N MET A 205 -6.85 6.44 7.49
CA MET A 205 -5.80 6.95 8.36
C MET A 205 -4.45 6.91 7.64
N ASP A 206 -3.81 8.07 7.57
CA ASP A 206 -2.49 8.25 6.97
C ASP A 206 -1.39 7.57 7.80
N SER A 207 -0.19 7.54 7.23
CA SER A 207 1.02 7.01 7.82
C SER A 207 1.40 7.69 9.15
N TRP A 208 2.22 6.98 9.93
CA TRP A 208 2.63 7.44 11.25
C TRP A 208 3.72 8.52 11.17
N GLU A 209 3.40 9.73 11.63
CA GLU A 209 4.34 10.87 11.67
C GLU A 209 4.59 11.43 13.10
N ILE A 210 4.51 10.58 14.13
CA ILE A 210 4.97 10.95 15.46
C ILE A 210 6.48 10.79 15.52
N LYS A 211 7.19 11.86 15.90
CA LYS A 211 8.66 11.90 15.94
C LYS A 211 9.21 10.93 16.99
N LEU A 212 9.49 9.71 16.58
CA LEU A 212 10.34 8.77 17.31
C LEU A 212 11.76 8.87 16.74
N ASN A 213 12.72 9.23 17.58
CA ASN A 213 14.12 9.29 17.16
C ASN A 213 15.07 9.07 18.35
N LYS A 214 16.37 9.37 18.19
CA LYS A 214 17.37 9.22 19.27
C LYS A 214 16.96 9.94 20.56
N THR A 215 16.41 11.16 20.46
CA THR A 215 16.01 11.97 21.62
C THR A 215 14.58 11.68 22.05
N ASN A 216 13.68 11.48 21.10
CA ASN A 216 12.26 11.37 21.36
C ASN A 216 11.88 9.90 21.50
N LYS A 217 11.56 9.48 22.73
CA LYS A 217 10.99 8.16 23.03
C LYS A 217 9.55 8.33 23.49
N ILE A 218 8.61 7.80 22.71
CA ILE A 218 7.17 7.92 22.97
C ILE A 218 6.83 7.24 24.30
N TRP A 219 5.97 7.88 25.07
CA TRP A 219 5.65 7.49 26.43
C TRP A 219 4.20 7.81 26.79
N THR A 220 3.69 7.19 27.85
CA THR A 220 2.41 7.55 28.47
C THR A 220 2.45 7.17 29.97
N PRO A 221 1.68 7.82 30.86
CA PRO A 221 1.63 7.44 32.26
C PRO A 221 1.28 5.97 32.46
N GLY A 222 1.98 5.30 33.37
CA GLY A 222 1.81 3.86 33.64
C GLY A 222 2.59 2.92 32.70
N PHE A 223 3.26 3.44 31.67
CA PHE A 223 4.07 2.62 30.74
C PHE A 223 5.17 1.83 31.46
N ASP A 224 5.89 2.45 32.39
CA ASP A 224 6.91 1.82 33.24
C ASP A 224 6.35 0.70 34.12
N SER A 225 5.19 0.94 34.71
CA SER A 225 4.54 0.01 35.63
C SER A 225 4.11 -1.27 34.89
N THR A 226 3.45 -1.12 33.74
CA THR A 226 3.06 -2.26 32.90
C THR A 226 4.27 -2.92 32.24
N PHE A 227 5.31 -2.15 31.91
CA PHE A 227 6.57 -2.69 31.40
C PHE A 227 7.23 -3.61 32.43
N LYS A 228 7.34 -3.16 33.69
CA LYS A 228 7.93 -3.95 34.78
C LYS A 228 7.15 -5.23 35.03
N VAL A 229 5.81 -5.19 34.95
CA VAL A 229 4.96 -6.38 35.04
C VAL A 229 5.25 -7.35 33.89
N ARG A 230 5.40 -6.86 32.66
CA ARG A 230 5.57 -7.67 31.45
C ARG A 230 6.97 -8.28 31.34
N PHE A 231 8.02 -7.49 31.54
CA PHE A 231 9.42 -7.89 31.30
C PHE A 231 10.21 -8.22 32.58
N LYS A 232 9.62 -8.00 33.76
CA LYS A 232 10.17 -8.35 35.09
C LYS A 232 11.41 -7.56 35.50
N TYR A 233 11.64 -6.38 34.92
CA TYR A 233 12.67 -5.43 35.35
C TYR A 233 12.22 -3.98 35.13
N ASP A 234 12.90 -3.04 35.80
CA ASP A 234 12.61 -1.61 35.67
C ASP A 234 13.31 -1.01 34.43
N ILE A 235 12.53 -0.35 33.58
CA ILE A 235 13.02 0.31 32.37
C ILE A 235 13.65 1.68 32.66
N ILE A 236 13.28 2.33 33.76
CA ILE A 236 13.61 3.73 34.05
C ILE A 236 15.13 4.00 34.07
N PRO A 237 15.99 3.14 34.67
CA PRO A 237 17.44 3.36 34.61
C PRO A 237 17.98 3.41 33.18
N TYR A 238 17.49 2.54 32.29
CA TYR A 238 17.91 2.48 30.89
C TYR A 238 17.39 3.67 30.08
N MET A 239 16.16 4.12 30.37
CA MET A 239 15.62 5.33 29.75
C MET A 239 16.44 6.57 30.10
N LYS A 240 16.85 6.72 31.37
CA LYS A 240 17.72 7.83 31.83
C LYS A 240 19.10 7.83 31.16
N MET A 241 19.66 6.65 30.91
CA MET A 241 20.99 6.50 30.28
C MET A 241 20.95 6.56 28.74
N GLY A 242 19.77 6.65 28.15
CA GLY A 242 19.57 6.51 26.71
C GLY A 242 19.40 5.04 26.30
N ILE A 243 18.14 4.63 26.12
CA ILE A 243 17.76 3.22 25.86
C ILE A 243 18.41 2.65 24.58
N ASP A 244 18.79 3.48 23.62
CA ASP A 244 19.42 3.04 22.37
C ASP A 244 20.80 2.40 22.57
N SER A 245 21.46 2.66 23.70
CA SER A 245 22.72 2.02 24.12
C SER A 245 22.52 0.59 24.62
N PHE A 246 21.27 0.12 24.76
CA PHE A 246 20.92 -1.19 25.30
C PHE A 246 19.99 -1.93 24.33
N PRO A 247 20.51 -2.55 23.26
CA PRO A 247 19.70 -3.19 22.21
C PRO A 247 18.62 -4.14 22.73
N ASP A 248 18.96 -4.98 23.70
CA ASP A 248 18.00 -5.92 24.32
C ASP A 248 16.89 -5.20 25.10
N VAL A 249 17.19 -4.08 25.74
CA VAL A 249 16.17 -3.29 26.47
C VAL A 249 15.32 -2.48 25.50
N ARG A 250 15.91 -1.96 24.42
CA ARG A 250 15.18 -1.34 23.31
C ARG A 250 14.21 -2.33 22.67
N TYR A 251 14.62 -3.57 22.43
CA TYR A 251 13.75 -4.62 21.92
C TYR A 251 12.51 -4.78 22.80
N ASP A 252 12.70 -4.94 24.11
CA ASP A 252 11.59 -5.07 25.06
C ASP A 252 10.70 -3.81 25.09
N TYR A 253 11.28 -2.60 25.00
CA TYR A 253 10.54 -1.34 24.87
C TYR A 253 9.66 -1.31 23.62
N MET A 254 10.21 -1.68 22.46
CA MET A 254 9.48 -1.69 21.19
C MET A 254 8.34 -2.71 21.20
N LEU A 255 8.55 -3.89 21.83
CA LEU A 255 7.46 -4.86 22.04
C LEU A 255 6.36 -4.36 22.98
N HIS A 256 6.70 -3.48 23.92
CA HIS A 256 5.72 -2.84 24.80
C HIS A 256 4.94 -1.76 24.07
N LEU A 257 5.66 -0.91 23.33
CA LEU A 257 5.11 0.16 22.51
C LEU A 257 4.14 -0.39 21.45
N ASP A 258 4.50 -1.49 20.79
CA ASP A 258 3.65 -2.22 19.85
C ASP A 258 2.26 -2.55 20.43
N ALA A 259 2.21 -3.03 21.68
CA ALA A 259 0.95 -3.33 22.34
C ALA A 259 0.15 -2.06 22.63
N TYR A 260 0.80 -1.00 23.15
CA TYR A 260 0.12 0.26 23.46
C TYR A 260 -0.46 0.94 22.21
N ILE A 261 0.24 0.92 21.08
CA ILE A 261 -0.28 1.52 19.84
C ILE A 261 -1.47 0.73 19.30
N ASN A 262 -1.38 -0.60 19.33
CA ASN A 262 -2.49 -1.44 18.85
C ASN A 262 -3.74 -1.31 19.73
N GLU A 263 -3.61 -1.30 21.06
CA GLU A 263 -4.75 -1.13 21.98
C GLU A 263 -5.22 0.33 22.10
N GLY A 264 -4.31 1.29 22.00
CA GLY A 264 -4.59 2.71 22.17
C GLY A 264 -5.12 3.41 20.92
N PHE A 265 -4.79 2.89 19.72
CA PHE A 265 -5.11 3.56 18.47
C PHE A 265 -5.72 2.65 17.40
N TYR A 266 -5.01 1.63 16.90
CA TYR A 266 -5.48 0.89 15.72
C TYR A 266 -6.76 0.08 15.98
N LYS A 267 -6.87 -0.64 17.10
CA LYS A 267 -8.12 -1.36 17.46
C LYS A 267 -9.28 -0.39 17.75
N PRO A 268 -9.09 0.70 18.50
CA PRO A 268 -10.11 1.75 18.63
C PRO A 268 -10.56 2.33 17.29
N PHE A 269 -9.63 2.60 16.37
CA PHE A 269 -9.94 3.12 15.03
C PHE A 269 -10.82 2.15 14.22
N VAL A 270 -10.44 0.87 14.16
CA VAL A 270 -11.25 -0.15 13.47
C VAL A 270 -12.63 -0.27 14.10
N SER A 271 -12.70 -0.25 15.44
CA SER A 271 -13.98 -0.32 16.16
C SER A 271 -14.86 0.89 15.87
N LYS A 272 -14.29 2.09 15.81
CA LYS A 272 -15.00 3.33 15.49
C LYS A 272 -15.48 3.36 14.04
N CYS A 273 -14.67 2.91 13.08
CA CYS A 273 -15.11 2.77 11.69
C CYS A 273 -16.33 1.86 11.58
N LYS A 274 -16.31 0.71 12.28
CA LYS A 274 -17.44 -0.21 12.33
C LYS A 274 -18.69 0.42 12.95
N GLU A 275 -18.54 1.14 14.07
CA GLU A 275 -19.63 1.89 14.71
C GLU A 275 -20.26 2.92 13.77
N MET A 276 -19.43 3.60 12.98
CA MET A 276 -19.85 4.61 11.99
C MET A 276 -20.39 4.02 10.69
N GLY A 277 -20.39 2.68 10.53
CA GLY A 277 -20.83 2.02 9.30
C GLY A 277 -19.87 2.18 8.12
N ALA A 278 -18.60 2.51 8.36
CA ALA A 278 -17.55 2.70 7.36
C ALA A 278 -16.58 1.50 7.28
N TRP A 279 -15.74 1.46 6.23
CA TRP A 279 -14.57 0.58 6.16
C TRP A 279 -13.37 1.28 6.78
N SER A 280 -12.52 0.53 7.47
CA SER A 280 -11.22 1.02 7.96
C SER A 280 -10.13 0.84 6.89
N ARG A 281 -9.52 1.96 6.45
CA ARG A 281 -8.35 1.95 5.55
C ARG A 281 -7.18 2.63 6.21
N VAL A 282 -5.99 2.03 6.22
CA VAL A 282 -4.86 2.55 7.01
C VAL A 282 -3.52 2.29 6.34
N GLN A 283 -2.66 3.29 6.36
CA GLN A 283 -1.21 3.13 6.22
C GLN A 283 -0.56 2.95 7.60
N CYS A 284 -0.21 1.72 7.97
CA CYS A 284 0.48 1.45 9.24
C CYS A 284 2.00 1.74 9.16
N LEU A 285 2.52 2.13 7.99
CA LEU A 285 3.93 2.40 7.79
C LEU A 285 4.43 3.53 8.70
N GLY A 286 5.70 3.46 9.09
CA GLY A 286 6.32 4.39 10.05
C GLY A 286 5.96 4.13 11.51
N ALA A 287 4.88 3.39 11.80
CA ALA A 287 4.47 3.11 13.18
C ALA A 287 5.46 2.15 13.87
N PRO A 288 5.87 2.41 15.12
CA PRO A 288 6.78 1.53 15.86
C PRO A 288 6.04 0.32 16.43
N THR A 289 5.49 -0.48 15.51
CA THR A 289 4.70 -1.69 15.74
C THR A 289 5.20 -2.81 14.82
N ASP A 290 4.79 -4.04 15.10
CA ASP A 290 4.84 -5.09 14.08
C ASP A 290 3.76 -4.80 13.03
N VAL A 291 4.12 -3.99 12.01
CA VAL A 291 3.17 -3.43 11.05
C VAL A 291 2.35 -4.50 10.32
N MET A 292 2.90 -5.70 10.12
CA MET A 292 2.13 -6.82 9.54
C MET A 292 0.95 -7.22 10.42
N SER A 293 1.15 -7.24 11.73
CA SER A 293 0.09 -7.49 12.71
C SER A 293 -0.93 -6.34 12.75
N SER A 294 -0.47 -5.10 12.65
CA SER A 294 -1.33 -3.90 12.61
C SER A 294 -2.20 -3.88 11.34
N TYR A 295 -1.64 -4.16 10.17
CA TYR A 295 -2.38 -4.27 8.90
C TYR A 295 -3.42 -5.40 8.92
N ALA A 296 -3.23 -6.45 9.73
CA ALA A 296 -4.21 -7.52 9.85
C ALA A 296 -5.53 -7.06 10.48
N LEU A 297 -5.50 -5.98 11.28
CA LEU A 297 -6.66 -5.46 12.02
C LEU A 297 -7.67 -4.72 11.13
N VAL A 298 -7.22 -4.08 10.05
CA VAL A 298 -8.01 -3.12 9.27
C VAL A 298 -8.74 -3.78 8.10
N ASP A 299 -9.81 -3.20 7.58
CA ASP A 299 -10.55 -3.77 6.45
C ASP A 299 -9.73 -3.74 5.14
N ILE A 300 -9.08 -2.59 4.89
CA ILE A 300 -8.29 -2.33 3.68
C ILE A 300 -6.88 -1.87 4.11
N PRO A 301 -5.87 -2.74 4.07
CA PRO A 301 -4.49 -2.33 4.31
C PRO A 301 -4.00 -1.49 3.14
N GLU A 302 -3.44 -0.31 3.44
CA GLU A 302 -2.92 0.62 2.45
C GLU A 302 -1.40 0.75 2.55
N THR A 303 -0.73 0.72 1.41
CA THR A 303 0.69 1.03 1.28
C THR A 303 0.89 2.42 0.65
N GLU A 304 2.13 2.80 0.41
CA GLU A 304 2.49 4.08 -0.19
C GLU A 304 3.65 3.85 -1.14
N ALA A 305 3.66 4.58 -2.26
CA ALA A 305 4.69 4.45 -3.26
C ALA A 305 5.20 5.79 -3.76
N MET A 306 6.53 5.82 -3.81
CA MET A 306 7.43 6.89 -4.20
C MET A 306 7.78 7.90 -3.11
N LEU A 307 7.38 7.78 -1.84
CA LEU A 307 8.28 8.08 -0.71
C LEU A 307 8.79 6.81 -0.02
N ASN A 308 8.28 5.67 -0.49
CA ASN A 308 8.74 4.31 -0.24
C ASN A 308 9.00 3.62 -1.58
N ASN A 309 9.95 2.68 -1.59
CA ASN A 309 10.16 1.81 -2.74
C ASN A 309 8.95 0.84 -2.88
N PRO A 310 8.53 0.47 -4.10
CA PRO A 310 7.36 -0.41 -4.31
C PRO A 310 7.48 -1.79 -3.66
N ASN A 311 8.70 -2.28 -3.39
CA ASN A 311 8.91 -3.55 -2.72
C ASN A 311 8.37 -3.56 -1.28
N TYR A 312 8.26 -2.39 -0.63
CA TYR A 312 7.64 -2.27 0.70
C TYR A 312 6.19 -2.80 0.70
N SER A 313 5.46 -2.63 -0.40
CA SER A 313 4.09 -3.14 -0.55
C SER A 313 4.00 -4.66 -0.37
N LYS A 314 5.10 -5.41 -0.50
CA LYS A 314 5.14 -6.84 -0.21
C LYS A 314 4.89 -7.16 1.26
N ILE A 315 5.28 -6.28 2.20
CA ILE A 315 4.94 -6.42 3.63
C ILE A 315 3.42 -6.34 3.80
N VAL A 316 2.81 -5.35 3.17
CA VAL A 316 1.37 -5.07 3.25
C VAL A 316 0.54 -6.18 2.59
N SER A 317 0.94 -6.61 1.38
CA SER A 317 0.25 -7.68 0.65
C SER A 317 0.46 -9.06 1.28
N SER A 318 1.59 -9.29 1.96
CA SER A 318 1.78 -10.47 2.80
C SER A 318 0.78 -10.46 3.97
N ALA A 319 0.68 -9.35 4.71
CA ALA A 319 -0.30 -9.24 5.80
C ALA A 319 -1.75 -9.44 5.31
N ALA A 320 -2.11 -8.84 4.17
CA ALA A 320 -3.43 -9.02 3.55
C ALA A 320 -3.71 -10.49 3.20
N CYS A 321 -2.78 -11.17 2.53
CA CYS A 321 -2.91 -12.58 2.16
C CYS A 321 -3.06 -13.49 3.40
N LEU A 322 -2.21 -13.30 4.42
CA LEU A 322 -2.20 -14.11 5.64
C LEU A 322 -3.45 -13.86 6.52
N SER A 323 -4.14 -12.73 6.33
CA SER A 323 -5.39 -12.39 7.01
C SER A 323 -6.65 -12.54 6.13
N SER A 324 -6.52 -13.19 4.96
CA SER A 324 -7.62 -13.46 4.01
C SER A 324 -8.33 -12.19 3.52
N LYS A 325 -7.56 -11.11 3.32
CA LYS A 325 -8.04 -9.85 2.74
C LYS A 325 -7.81 -9.85 1.24
N GLU A 326 -8.84 -9.45 0.50
CA GLU A 326 -8.84 -9.48 -0.97
C GLU A 326 -8.17 -8.24 -1.58
N MET A 327 -8.16 -7.12 -0.87
CA MET A 327 -7.71 -5.82 -1.36
C MET A 327 -6.47 -5.32 -0.62
N VAL A 328 -5.55 -4.75 -1.39
CA VAL A 328 -4.40 -3.96 -0.91
C VAL A 328 -4.41 -2.66 -1.68
N SER A 329 -4.70 -1.55 -1.00
CA SER A 329 -4.68 -0.23 -1.63
C SER A 329 -3.29 0.41 -1.56
N CYS A 330 -3.06 1.42 -2.39
CA CYS A 330 -1.80 2.17 -2.40
C CYS A 330 -2.06 3.64 -2.70
N GLU A 331 -1.59 4.50 -1.82
CA GLU A 331 -1.27 5.88 -2.20
C GLU A 331 -0.15 5.84 -3.24
N SER A 332 -0.49 6.18 -4.48
CA SER A 332 0.36 5.98 -5.64
C SER A 332 0.87 7.31 -6.18
N PHE A 333 2.17 7.34 -6.51
CA PHE A 333 2.88 8.42 -7.21
C PHE A 333 3.27 9.64 -6.35
N THR A 334 3.33 9.48 -5.02
CA THR A 334 3.74 10.56 -4.11
C THR A 334 5.14 11.05 -4.42
N CYS A 335 5.27 12.33 -4.79
CA CYS A 335 6.55 12.94 -5.17
C CYS A 335 7.35 12.08 -6.17
N MET A 336 6.71 11.45 -7.16
CA MET A 336 7.33 10.41 -8.00
C MET A 336 8.74 10.77 -8.51
N TYR A 337 8.96 12.01 -8.95
CA TYR A 337 10.26 12.47 -9.47
C TYR A 337 11.22 13.06 -8.44
N GLY A 338 10.85 13.07 -7.17
CA GLY A 338 11.65 13.61 -6.10
C GLY A 338 10.95 14.72 -5.30
N PHE A 339 11.25 14.73 -4.01
CA PHE A 339 10.63 15.60 -3.04
C PHE A 339 11.33 16.97 -2.90
N PRO A 340 10.54 18.03 -2.66
CA PRO A 340 9.13 18.15 -3.01
C PRO A 340 9.04 18.62 -4.48
N TYR A 341 7.90 18.47 -5.16
CA TYR A 341 7.57 19.15 -6.43
C TYR A 341 8.46 18.97 -7.68
N THR A 342 9.40 18.01 -7.73
CA THR A 342 10.27 17.85 -8.92
C THR A 342 9.42 17.54 -10.15
N TYR A 343 9.50 18.40 -11.17
CA TYR A 343 8.72 18.27 -12.41
C TYR A 343 7.20 18.15 -12.22
N LEU A 344 6.63 18.80 -11.19
CA LEU A 344 5.19 18.95 -11.02
C LEU A 344 4.53 19.49 -12.31
N ARG A 345 3.39 18.92 -12.70
CA ARG A 345 2.67 19.15 -13.98
C ARG A 345 3.44 18.75 -15.25
N LYS A 346 4.54 18.03 -15.11
CA LYS A 346 5.32 17.45 -16.22
C LYS A 346 5.43 15.93 -16.08
N GLU A 347 4.54 15.33 -15.30
CA GLU A 347 4.37 13.90 -15.14
C GLU A 347 3.96 13.25 -16.46
N GLN A 348 4.35 11.98 -16.62
CA GLN A 348 4.23 11.24 -17.88
C GLN A 348 3.65 9.86 -17.61
N THR A 349 2.60 9.47 -18.33
CA THR A 349 1.92 8.18 -18.10
C THR A 349 2.83 6.97 -18.27
N ALA A 350 3.87 7.06 -19.09
CA ALA A 350 4.88 6.00 -19.22
C ALA A 350 5.63 5.73 -17.90
N ASP A 351 6.04 6.78 -17.18
CA ASP A 351 6.70 6.65 -15.88
C ASP A 351 5.71 6.18 -14.80
N LEU A 352 4.47 6.70 -14.83
CA LEU A 352 3.39 6.25 -13.94
C LEU A 352 3.08 4.77 -14.14
N LYS A 353 3.05 4.28 -15.40
CA LYS A 353 2.82 2.87 -15.71
C LYS A 353 3.93 1.99 -15.16
N MET A 354 5.19 2.43 -15.25
CA MET A 354 6.32 1.70 -14.67
C MET A 354 6.19 1.55 -13.15
N VAL A 355 5.75 2.61 -12.45
CA VAL A 355 5.47 2.56 -11.00
C VAL A 355 4.26 1.66 -10.70
N ALA A 356 3.16 1.79 -11.44
CA ALA A 356 1.97 0.97 -11.25
C ALA A 356 2.28 -0.54 -11.42
N ASP A 357 3.08 -0.89 -12.44
CA ASP A 357 3.51 -2.27 -12.69
C ASP A 357 4.39 -2.81 -11.55
N ALA A 358 5.25 -1.97 -10.97
CA ALA A 358 6.05 -2.35 -9.80
C ALA A 358 5.16 -2.62 -8.57
N LEU A 359 4.08 -1.85 -8.40
CA LEU A 359 3.12 -2.03 -7.31
C LEU A 359 2.26 -3.28 -7.49
N PHE A 360 1.76 -3.52 -8.71
CA PHE A 360 1.06 -4.77 -9.04
C PHE A 360 1.93 -6.00 -8.78
N ALA A 361 3.21 -5.96 -9.15
CA ALA A 361 4.18 -7.02 -8.85
C ALA A 361 4.48 -7.22 -7.35
N ASN A 362 4.07 -6.28 -6.50
CA ASN A 362 4.18 -6.39 -5.04
C ASN A 362 2.83 -6.55 -4.33
N GLY A 363 1.78 -6.85 -5.10
CA GLY A 363 0.48 -7.27 -4.59
C GLY A 363 -0.51 -6.15 -4.31
N VAL A 364 -0.19 -4.91 -4.69
CA VAL A 364 -1.20 -3.84 -4.76
C VAL A 364 -2.23 -4.20 -5.83
N ASN A 365 -3.51 -3.99 -5.54
CA ASN A 365 -4.58 -4.19 -6.51
C ASN A 365 -5.66 -3.12 -6.47
N GLN A 366 -5.47 -2.03 -5.72
CA GLN A 366 -6.32 -0.84 -5.74
C GLN A 366 -5.45 0.43 -5.64
N HIS A 367 -5.50 1.30 -6.63
CA HIS A 367 -4.67 2.51 -6.63
C HIS A 367 -5.45 3.75 -6.18
N ILE A 368 -4.85 4.56 -5.31
CA ILE A 368 -5.32 5.87 -4.87
C ILE A 368 -4.28 6.89 -5.33
N TYR A 369 -4.59 7.66 -6.36
CA TYR A 369 -3.63 8.58 -6.98
C TYR A 369 -3.48 9.83 -6.13
N ILE A 370 -2.23 10.21 -5.84
CA ILE A 370 -1.92 11.44 -5.11
C ILE A 370 -1.36 12.50 -6.07
N GLY A 371 -2.13 13.50 -6.49
CA GLY A 371 -3.52 13.75 -6.17
C GLY A 371 -4.16 14.81 -7.06
N MET A 372 -5.45 14.98 -6.85
CA MET A 372 -6.29 15.96 -7.50
C MET A 372 -6.48 17.12 -6.52
N PRO A 373 -5.89 18.31 -6.72
CA PRO A 373 -6.20 19.45 -5.85
C PRO A 373 -7.58 20.03 -6.18
N TYR A 374 -8.33 20.42 -5.16
CA TYR A 374 -9.58 21.16 -5.34
C TYR A 374 -9.30 22.46 -6.08
N ASN A 375 -9.86 22.55 -7.28
CA ASN A 375 -9.80 23.73 -8.13
C ASN A 375 -11.24 24.20 -8.43
N PRO A 376 -11.64 25.42 -8.02
CA PRO A 376 -12.93 25.98 -8.40
C PRO A 376 -13.16 25.95 -9.92
N GLU A 377 -14.42 25.96 -10.36
CA GLU A 377 -14.72 26.03 -11.79
C GLU A 377 -14.08 27.27 -12.42
N GLY A 378 -13.33 27.07 -13.51
CA GLY A 378 -12.55 28.12 -14.17
C GLY A 378 -11.19 28.45 -13.54
N VAL A 379 -10.78 27.76 -12.48
CA VAL A 379 -9.46 27.87 -11.86
C VAL A 379 -8.65 26.62 -12.15
N ASP A 380 -7.40 26.78 -12.57
CA ASP A 380 -6.46 25.67 -12.83
C ASP A 380 -5.10 25.89 -12.16
N THR A 381 -5.03 26.81 -11.19
CA THR A 381 -3.79 27.30 -10.59
C THR A 381 -3.54 26.78 -9.18
N ILE A 382 -4.34 25.86 -8.65
CA ILE A 382 -4.10 25.26 -7.34
C ILE A 382 -3.36 23.93 -7.51
N ASP A 383 -2.25 23.80 -6.79
CA ASP A 383 -1.40 22.60 -6.75
C ASP A 383 -1.12 22.14 -5.32
N PHE A 384 -0.85 20.85 -5.15
CA PHE A 384 -0.28 20.29 -3.92
C PHE A 384 1.17 19.87 -4.15
N PHE A 385 2.11 20.46 -3.40
CA PHE A 385 3.55 20.36 -3.67
C PHE A 385 4.12 18.94 -3.58
N ALA A 386 3.43 18.01 -2.90
CA ALA A 386 3.87 16.64 -2.69
C ALA A 386 3.15 15.62 -3.60
N SER A 387 2.42 16.08 -4.61
CA SER A 387 1.62 15.24 -5.51
C SER A 387 2.15 15.17 -6.94
N CYS A 388 1.75 14.13 -7.67
CA CYS A 388 1.55 14.21 -9.11
C CYS A 388 0.23 14.93 -9.41
N TYR A 389 0.21 15.84 -10.37
CA TYR A 389 -1.00 16.62 -10.66
C TYR A 389 -2.03 15.84 -11.49
N PHE A 390 -3.13 15.41 -10.85
CA PHE A 390 -4.28 14.78 -11.51
C PHE A 390 -5.49 15.73 -11.54
N GLY A 391 -5.46 16.74 -12.40
CA GLY A 391 -6.56 17.67 -12.57
C GLY A 391 -6.70 18.17 -14.01
N PRO A 392 -7.77 18.94 -14.31
CA PRO A 392 -7.94 19.59 -15.61
C PRO A 392 -6.69 20.40 -16.00
N GLY A 393 -6.29 20.34 -17.27
CA GLY A 393 -5.14 21.10 -17.77
C GLY A 393 -3.76 20.57 -17.37
N GLY A 394 -3.68 19.40 -16.72
CA GLY A 394 -2.41 18.72 -16.42
C GLY A 394 -1.80 18.02 -17.64
N SER A 395 -0.49 17.73 -17.59
CA SER A 395 0.24 17.02 -18.67
C SER A 395 -0.31 15.62 -18.98
N LEU A 396 -1.00 15.02 -18.02
CA LEU A 396 -1.54 13.67 -18.11
C LEU A 396 -2.95 13.62 -18.76
N THR A 397 -3.62 14.76 -18.93
CA THR A 397 -5.07 14.84 -19.25
C THR A 397 -5.48 13.98 -20.44
N ASP A 398 -4.72 14.02 -21.54
CA ASP A 398 -5.07 13.28 -22.76
C ASP A 398 -5.02 11.75 -22.58
N GLU A 399 -4.16 11.26 -21.68
CA GLU A 399 -3.86 9.84 -21.54
C GLU A 399 -4.48 9.21 -20.29
N ILE A 400 -4.94 10.02 -19.32
CA ILE A 400 -5.56 9.53 -18.08
C ILE A 400 -6.69 8.52 -18.34
N PRO A 401 -7.66 8.74 -19.25
CA PRO A 401 -8.74 7.78 -19.44
C PRO A 401 -8.25 6.39 -19.88
N ALA A 402 -7.27 6.34 -20.78
CA ALA A 402 -6.67 5.09 -21.26
C ALA A 402 -5.79 4.44 -20.18
N PHE A 403 -5.03 5.24 -19.43
CA PHE A 403 -4.22 4.77 -18.32
C PHE A 403 -5.09 4.20 -17.18
N ASN A 404 -6.17 4.87 -16.82
CA ASN A 404 -7.12 4.40 -15.81
C ASN A 404 -7.83 3.12 -16.25
N SER A 405 -8.12 2.97 -17.55
CA SER A 405 -8.68 1.73 -18.11
C SER A 405 -7.68 0.56 -17.99
N TYR A 406 -6.39 0.82 -18.20
CA TYR A 406 -5.32 -0.16 -17.95
C TYR A 406 -5.28 -0.57 -16.47
N VAL A 407 -5.24 0.41 -15.57
CA VAL A 407 -5.19 0.16 -14.12
C VAL A 407 -6.43 -0.60 -13.66
N GLU A 408 -7.64 -0.22 -14.10
CA GLU A 408 -8.88 -0.95 -13.81
C GLU A 408 -8.79 -2.42 -14.23
N LYS A 409 -8.32 -2.68 -15.45
CA LYS A 409 -8.24 -4.04 -16.01
C LYS A 409 -7.29 -4.92 -15.20
N VAL A 410 -6.09 -4.43 -14.90
CA VAL A 410 -5.10 -5.18 -14.12
C VAL A 410 -5.55 -5.33 -12.66
N SER A 411 -6.03 -4.25 -12.02
CA SER A 411 -6.60 -4.29 -10.68
C SER A 411 -7.73 -5.30 -10.56
N GLY A 412 -8.68 -5.32 -11.51
CA GLY A 412 -9.82 -6.24 -11.48
C GLY A 412 -9.39 -7.71 -11.59
N ILE A 413 -8.45 -8.02 -12.49
CA ILE A 413 -7.88 -9.38 -12.59
C ILE A 413 -7.14 -9.76 -11.29
N LEU A 414 -6.38 -8.83 -10.71
CA LEU A 414 -5.61 -9.07 -9.47
C LEU A 414 -6.46 -9.06 -8.19
N GLN A 415 -7.74 -8.68 -8.29
CA GLN A 415 -8.74 -8.84 -7.23
C GLN A 415 -9.44 -10.21 -7.29
N GLU A 416 -9.36 -10.94 -8.41
CA GLU A 416 -9.96 -12.28 -8.52
C GLU A 416 -9.24 -13.33 -7.64
N GLY A 417 -10.03 -14.28 -7.11
CA GLY A 417 -9.52 -15.41 -6.36
C GLY A 417 -8.72 -15.00 -5.12
N LYS A 418 -7.61 -15.70 -4.87
CA LYS A 418 -6.69 -15.41 -3.77
C LYS A 418 -5.24 -15.37 -4.25
N THR A 419 -4.36 -14.73 -3.49
CA THR A 419 -2.92 -14.72 -3.78
C THR A 419 -2.36 -16.14 -3.76
N TYR A 420 -1.68 -16.52 -4.83
CA TYR A 420 -0.85 -17.72 -4.85
C TYR A 420 0.47 -17.43 -4.15
N SER A 421 0.97 -18.34 -3.32
CA SER A 421 2.32 -18.31 -2.79
C SER A 421 2.75 -19.73 -2.45
N ASP A 422 4.06 -19.99 -2.35
CA ASP A 422 4.59 -21.31 -2.01
C ASP A 422 5.66 -21.30 -0.92
N VAL A 423 6.47 -20.23 -0.78
CA VAL A 423 7.48 -20.11 0.29
C VAL A 423 7.12 -18.97 1.24
N ALA A 424 7.01 -19.27 2.53
CA ALA A 424 6.90 -18.24 3.58
C ALA A 424 8.31 -17.85 4.04
N VAL A 425 8.59 -16.56 4.14
CA VAL A 425 9.89 -16.02 4.59
C VAL A 425 9.69 -15.32 5.92
N TYR A 426 10.36 -15.80 6.97
CA TYR A 426 10.30 -15.16 8.28
C TYR A 426 10.87 -13.75 8.20
N ILE A 427 10.06 -12.75 8.51
CA ILE A 427 10.44 -11.33 8.39
C ILE A 427 11.49 -10.97 9.46
N PRO A 428 12.55 -10.20 9.13
CA PRO A 428 13.63 -9.85 10.06
C PRO A 428 13.24 -8.72 11.03
N TYR A 429 12.07 -8.81 11.67
CA TYR A 429 11.56 -7.77 12.55
C TYR A 429 12.41 -7.64 13.83
N GLU A 430 12.75 -8.75 14.48
CA GLU A 430 13.60 -8.72 15.67
C GLU A 430 15.00 -8.16 15.38
N ASP A 431 15.57 -8.47 14.21
CA ASP A 431 16.84 -7.90 13.76
C ASP A 431 16.75 -6.37 13.64
N ALA A 432 15.66 -5.87 13.06
CA ALA A 432 15.41 -4.44 12.91
C ALA A 432 15.31 -3.72 14.27
N LEU A 433 14.57 -4.29 15.22
CA LEU A 433 14.45 -3.75 16.58
C LEU A 433 15.80 -3.74 17.32
N MET A 434 16.58 -4.80 17.16
CA MET A 434 17.91 -4.93 17.75
C MET A 434 18.93 -3.95 17.16
N LYS A 435 18.81 -3.58 15.87
CA LYS A 435 19.69 -2.57 15.24
C LYS A 435 19.39 -1.13 15.69
N GLY A 436 18.12 -0.73 15.74
CA GLY A 436 17.72 0.63 16.11
C GLY A 436 17.64 1.59 14.91
N ALA A 437 18.36 2.71 14.96
CA ALA A 437 18.31 3.73 13.90
C ALA A 437 18.92 3.24 12.58
N TYR A 438 18.38 3.71 11.45
CA TYR A 438 19.05 3.57 10.15
C TYR A 438 20.39 4.34 10.13
N PRO A 439 21.33 3.98 9.25
CA PRO A 439 22.50 4.82 9.04
C PRO A 439 22.09 6.17 8.39
N PRO A 440 22.83 7.27 8.62
CA PRO A 440 22.42 8.63 8.22
C PRO A 440 22.02 8.76 6.74
N GLU A 441 22.70 8.06 5.83
CA GLU A 441 22.43 8.07 4.39
C GLU A 441 21.11 7.40 3.97
N ARG A 442 20.44 6.72 4.90
CA ARG A 442 19.09 6.14 4.71
C ARG A 442 18.00 6.87 5.50
N GLN A 443 18.39 7.79 6.39
CA GLN A 443 17.44 8.61 7.13
C GLN A 443 16.90 9.74 6.24
N ARG A 444 15.62 10.04 6.44
CA ARG A 444 14.88 11.15 5.80
C ARG A 444 14.09 11.87 6.88
N VAL A 445 13.49 13.00 6.53
CA VAL A 445 12.62 13.72 7.48
C VAL A 445 11.44 12.88 7.99
N TRP A 446 11.03 11.84 7.25
CA TRP A 446 9.97 10.87 7.60
C TRP A 446 10.48 9.42 7.81
N VAL A 447 11.80 9.18 7.79
CA VAL A 447 12.41 7.83 7.95
C VAL A 447 13.52 7.88 8.98
N TRP A 448 13.41 7.08 10.03
CA TRP A 448 14.38 7.08 11.12
C TRP A 448 14.95 5.70 11.46
N GLY A 449 14.11 4.68 11.63
CA GLY A 449 14.52 3.43 12.29
C GLY A 449 14.43 2.19 11.42
N GLU A 450 15.34 1.24 11.64
CA GLU A 450 15.33 -0.07 10.98
C GLU A 450 14.00 -0.82 11.18
N TYR A 451 13.30 -0.57 12.30
CA TYR A 451 11.98 -1.14 12.60
C TYR A 451 10.92 -0.81 11.53
N GLU A 452 11.12 0.24 10.73
CA GLU A 452 10.21 0.61 9.65
C GLU A 452 10.32 -0.36 8.46
N MET A 453 11.37 -1.18 8.39
CA MET A 453 11.55 -2.25 7.40
C MET A 453 11.45 -1.78 5.93
N ARG A 454 11.88 -0.55 5.64
CA ARG A 454 11.76 0.07 4.29
C ARG A 454 12.70 -0.53 3.24
N TYR A 455 13.77 -1.22 3.67
CA TYR A 455 14.86 -1.67 2.79
C TYR A 455 15.15 -3.18 2.96
N ILE A 456 14.10 -4.00 3.02
CA ILE A 456 14.20 -5.47 3.09
C ILE A 456 13.65 -6.13 1.84
N ASP A 457 14.26 -7.25 1.43
CA ASP A 457 13.84 -8.04 0.28
C ASP A 457 13.87 -9.54 0.64
N PRO A 458 12.94 -10.35 0.11
CA PRO A 458 13.03 -11.79 0.24
C PRO A 458 14.34 -12.31 -0.39
N PRO A 459 14.89 -13.43 0.11
CA PRO A 459 16.10 -14.03 -0.45
C PRO A 459 15.92 -14.36 -1.93
N ALA A 460 16.93 -14.02 -2.74
CA ALA A 460 16.89 -14.20 -4.20
C ALA A 460 16.60 -15.65 -4.64
N GLU A 461 17.08 -16.66 -3.88
CA GLU A 461 16.84 -18.08 -4.17
C GLU A 461 15.36 -18.49 -4.05
N THR A 462 14.55 -17.70 -3.36
CA THR A 462 13.09 -17.91 -3.23
C THR A 462 12.27 -17.23 -4.33
N ALA A 463 12.91 -16.42 -5.20
CA ALA A 463 12.22 -15.50 -6.10
C ALA A 463 11.19 -16.17 -7.02
N GLY A 464 11.40 -17.41 -7.48
CA GLY A 464 10.46 -18.14 -8.33
C GLY A 464 9.27 -18.79 -7.59
N TYR A 465 9.30 -18.83 -6.26
CA TYR A 465 8.29 -19.48 -5.41
C TYR A 465 7.22 -18.51 -4.88
N HIS A 466 7.14 -17.30 -5.44
CA HIS A 466 6.27 -16.20 -5.03
C HIS A 466 6.30 -15.98 -3.50
N PRO A 467 7.47 -15.57 -2.96
CA PRO A 467 7.68 -15.53 -1.52
C PRO A 467 6.82 -14.44 -0.86
N LEU A 468 6.24 -14.77 0.29
CA LEU A 468 5.56 -13.80 1.17
C LEU A 468 6.25 -13.74 2.53
N TRP A 469 6.25 -12.55 3.12
CA TRP A 469 6.72 -12.36 4.49
C TRP A 469 5.75 -13.04 5.47
N ILE A 470 6.27 -13.59 6.57
CA ILE A 470 5.48 -14.08 7.70
C ILE A 470 6.15 -13.66 9.01
N ASN A 471 5.36 -13.18 9.96
CA ASN A 471 5.83 -12.81 11.30
C ASN A 471 5.39 -13.86 12.34
N ARG A 472 5.83 -13.68 13.59
CA ARG A 472 5.39 -14.52 14.71
C ARG A 472 3.86 -14.58 14.86
N HIS A 473 3.16 -13.45 14.70
CA HIS A 473 1.70 -13.39 14.86
C HIS A 473 0.97 -14.38 13.95
N PHE A 474 1.33 -14.42 12.66
CA PHE A 474 0.74 -15.35 11.70
C PHE A 474 1.25 -16.78 11.87
N LEU A 475 2.48 -16.99 12.34
CA LEU A 475 2.94 -18.33 12.72
C LEU A 475 2.09 -18.93 13.85
N GLU A 476 1.70 -18.14 14.85
CA GLU A 476 0.82 -18.61 15.94
C GLU A 476 -0.57 -19.02 15.44
N GLN A 477 -1.10 -18.32 14.42
CA GLN A 477 -2.40 -18.64 13.81
C GLN A 477 -2.35 -19.79 12.80
N SER A 478 -1.14 -20.16 12.36
CA SER A 478 -0.96 -21.15 11.31
C SER A 478 -1.19 -22.57 11.80
N LYS A 479 -1.31 -23.52 10.87
CA LYS A 479 -1.33 -24.97 11.14
C LYS A 479 -0.63 -25.72 10.03
N VAL A 480 -0.19 -26.96 10.30
CA VAL A 480 0.32 -27.85 9.26
C VAL A 480 -0.81 -28.74 8.75
N VAL A 481 -1.09 -28.66 7.44
CA VAL A 481 -2.06 -29.52 6.74
C VAL A 481 -1.36 -30.11 5.53
N ASN A 482 -1.31 -31.45 5.43
CA ASN A 482 -0.62 -32.15 4.34
C ASN A 482 0.83 -31.67 4.14
N ARG A 483 1.57 -31.51 5.26
CA ARG A 483 2.95 -30.98 5.30
C ARG A 483 3.13 -29.56 4.78
N LYS A 484 2.05 -28.81 4.59
CA LYS A 484 2.09 -27.38 4.24
C LYS A 484 1.68 -26.51 5.42
N LEU A 485 2.34 -25.37 5.56
CA LEU A 485 1.92 -24.31 6.47
C LEU A 485 0.69 -23.62 5.90
N VAL A 486 -0.41 -23.56 6.64
CA VAL A 486 -1.66 -22.91 6.22
C VAL A 486 -2.02 -21.85 7.24
N VAL A 487 -2.30 -20.63 6.75
CA VAL A 487 -2.74 -19.48 7.55
C VAL A 487 -3.51 -18.51 6.65
N GLY A 488 -4.69 -18.09 7.09
CA GLY A 488 -5.63 -17.36 6.24
C GLY A 488 -5.87 -18.09 4.92
N ASP A 489 -5.69 -17.36 3.82
CA ASP A 489 -5.82 -17.88 2.44
C ASP A 489 -4.54 -18.54 1.91
N ALA A 490 -3.42 -18.37 2.60
CA ALA A 490 -2.10 -18.80 2.17
C ALA A 490 -1.81 -20.27 2.50
N SER A 491 -1.01 -20.91 1.65
CA SER A 491 -0.50 -22.26 1.87
C SER A 491 0.93 -22.36 1.36
N PHE A 492 1.87 -22.71 2.23
CA PHE A 492 3.29 -22.73 1.93
C PHE A 492 3.87 -24.13 2.06
N SER A 493 4.72 -24.53 1.11
CA SER A 493 5.44 -25.80 1.13
C SER A 493 6.62 -25.79 2.12
N LEU A 494 7.13 -24.60 2.44
CA LEU A 494 8.34 -24.39 3.23
C LEU A 494 8.30 -23.05 3.99
N LEU A 495 8.89 -23.04 5.18
CA LEU A 495 9.25 -21.82 5.93
C LEU A 495 10.76 -21.54 5.79
N TYR A 496 11.12 -20.37 5.28
CA TYR A 496 12.49 -19.90 5.14
C TYR A 496 12.82 -18.92 6.28
N VAL A 497 13.93 -19.15 6.98
CA VAL A 497 14.37 -18.39 8.14
C VAL A 497 15.83 -17.98 7.97
N ASP A 498 16.07 -16.68 7.88
CA ASP A 498 17.41 -16.10 7.80
C ASP A 498 17.49 -14.80 8.60
N VAL A 499 17.55 -14.96 9.93
CA VAL A 499 17.55 -13.85 10.89
C VAL A 499 18.61 -14.07 11.95
N LYS A 500 19.20 -12.99 12.45
CA LYS A 500 20.20 -13.05 13.54
C LYS A 500 19.55 -13.18 14.91
N TYR A 501 18.36 -12.63 15.09
CA TYR A 501 17.58 -12.64 16.30
C TYR A 501 16.20 -13.24 16.04
N MET A 502 15.72 -14.04 16.99
CA MET A 502 14.39 -14.65 16.93
C MET A 502 13.77 -14.68 18.32
N ASP A 503 12.54 -14.17 18.45
CA ASP A 503 11.80 -14.26 19.70
C ASP A 503 11.59 -15.72 20.12
N ILE A 504 11.75 -16.05 21.40
CA ILE A 504 11.56 -17.41 21.90
C ILE A 504 10.16 -17.97 21.61
N ARG A 505 9.13 -17.12 21.54
CA ARG A 505 7.77 -17.52 21.17
C ARG A 505 7.74 -18.00 19.72
N ALA A 506 8.37 -17.25 18.81
CA ALA A 506 8.51 -17.65 17.41
C ALA A 506 9.30 -18.97 17.30
N LEU A 507 10.42 -19.11 18.02
CA LEU A 507 11.21 -20.35 18.04
C LEU A 507 10.39 -21.55 18.49
N LYS A 508 9.64 -21.43 19.59
CA LYS A 508 8.75 -22.49 20.09
C LYS A 508 7.71 -22.87 19.03
N ARG A 509 7.13 -21.88 18.36
CA ARG A 509 6.13 -22.12 17.33
C ARG A 509 6.72 -22.81 16.10
N ILE A 510 7.87 -22.34 15.62
CA ILE A 510 8.63 -22.93 14.51
C ILE A 510 9.03 -24.38 14.82
N LEU A 511 9.51 -24.66 16.04
CA LEU A 511 9.81 -26.02 16.49
C LEU A 511 8.58 -26.93 16.45
N GLN A 512 7.42 -26.44 16.88
CA GLN A 512 6.18 -27.21 16.81
C GLN A 512 5.78 -27.49 15.36
N LEU A 513 5.80 -26.46 14.50
CA LEU A 513 5.47 -26.62 13.08
C LEU A 513 6.41 -27.61 12.37
N ALA A 514 7.71 -27.57 12.71
CA ALA A 514 8.67 -28.56 12.24
C ALA A 514 8.24 -29.96 12.69
N LYS A 515 7.99 -30.19 13.98
CA LYS A 515 7.53 -31.50 14.51
C LYS A 515 6.25 -32.00 13.82
N ASP A 516 5.36 -31.09 13.43
CA ASP A 516 4.14 -31.40 12.68
C ASP A 516 4.40 -31.73 11.19
N GLY A 517 5.66 -31.70 10.74
CA GLY A 517 6.11 -32.13 9.42
C GLY A 517 6.33 -31.02 8.40
N LEU A 518 6.31 -29.74 8.81
CA LEU A 518 6.68 -28.62 7.94
C LEU A 518 8.17 -28.63 7.63
N ARG A 519 8.52 -28.40 6.37
CA ARG A 519 9.91 -28.18 5.96
C ARG A 519 10.38 -26.78 6.30
N ILE A 520 11.57 -26.67 6.88
CA ILE A 520 12.11 -25.39 7.32
C ILE A 520 13.54 -25.25 6.80
N CYS A 521 13.79 -24.16 6.07
CA CYS A 521 15.14 -23.74 5.73
C CYS A 521 15.61 -22.74 6.79
N ILE A 522 16.68 -23.04 7.53
CA ILE A 522 17.28 -22.13 8.52
C ILE A 522 18.72 -21.86 8.16
N LYS A 523 19.01 -20.65 7.66
CA LYS A 523 20.31 -20.31 7.07
C LYS A 523 21.39 -20.07 8.11
N GLN A 524 20.99 -19.58 9.28
CA GLN A 524 21.89 -19.26 10.39
C GLN A 524 21.18 -19.53 11.72
N THR A 525 21.96 -19.76 12.78
CA THR A 525 21.43 -20.01 14.13
C THR A 525 21.09 -18.68 14.81
N PRO A 526 19.81 -18.38 15.09
CA PRO A 526 19.42 -17.10 15.68
C PRO A 526 19.72 -17.05 17.18
N SER A 527 20.06 -15.86 17.68
CA SER A 527 20.16 -15.52 19.10
C SER A 527 18.83 -15.04 19.67
N GLN A 528 18.62 -15.19 20.97
CA GLN A 528 17.43 -14.64 21.63
C GLN A 528 17.59 -13.13 21.82
N PRO A 529 16.66 -12.26 21.37
CA PRO A 529 16.62 -10.84 21.73
C PRO A 529 15.95 -10.63 23.11
N GLY A 530 16.00 -9.40 23.62
CA GLY A 530 15.36 -9.01 24.89
C GLY A 530 16.25 -9.24 26.10
N LYS A 531 16.05 -8.48 27.18
CA LYS A 531 16.96 -8.51 28.34
C LYS A 531 16.89 -9.84 29.09
N SER A 532 15.68 -10.36 29.27
CA SER A 532 15.39 -11.55 30.06
C SER A 532 15.51 -12.81 29.21
N LYS A 533 16.73 -13.39 29.14
CA LYS A 533 16.99 -14.60 28.36
C LYS A 533 16.41 -15.86 29.02
N SER A 534 15.93 -16.80 28.22
CA SER A 534 15.43 -18.08 28.70
C SER A 534 16.54 -19.11 28.74
N GLY A 535 16.67 -19.83 29.86
CA GLY A 535 17.58 -20.98 29.96
C GLY A 535 17.25 -22.12 28.98
N SER A 536 16.04 -22.15 28.41
CA SER A 536 15.61 -23.18 27.45
C SER A 536 15.97 -22.88 25.99
N TYR A 537 16.37 -21.65 25.65
CA TYR A 537 16.49 -21.20 24.27
C TYR A 537 17.48 -22.04 23.45
N ALA A 538 18.70 -22.25 23.98
CA ALA A 538 19.72 -23.07 23.31
C ALA A 538 19.26 -24.53 23.11
N THR A 539 18.52 -25.09 24.07
CA THR A 539 17.96 -26.44 23.95
C THR A 539 16.88 -26.51 22.86
N LEU A 540 16.00 -25.51 22.77
CA LEU A 540 14.98 -25.42 21.72
C LEU A 540 15.61 -25.31 20.32
N ILE A 541 16.67 -24.51 20.17
CA ILE A 541 17.44 -24.42 18.92
C ILE A 541 18.04 -25.77 18.54
N ARG A 542 18.74 -26.44 19.46
CA ARG A 542 19.31 -27.78 19.18
C ARG A 542 18.24 -28.78 18.79
N GLN A 543 17.08 -28.77 19.46
CA GLN A 543 15.95 -29.62 19.11
C GLN A 543 15.44 -29.33 17.70
N LEU A 544 15.31 -28.06 17.31
CA LEU A 544 14.86 -27.67 15.98
C LEU A 544 15.85 -28.15 14.90
N LEU A 545 17.14 -27.87 15.07
CA LEU A 545 18.17 -28.19 14.08
C LEU A 545 18.41 -29.70 13.93
N ALA A 546 18.04 -30.51 14.93
CA ALA A 546 18.17 -31.96 14.88
C ALA A 546 17.04 -32.65 14.09
N LEU A 547 15.97 -31.93 13.72
CA LEU A 547 14.84 -32.50 13.00
C LEU A 547 15.15 -32.71 11.51
N PRO A 548 14.79 -33.86 10.90
CA PRO A 548 15.13 -34.17 9.51
C PRO A 548 14.45 -33.26 8.47
N GLN A 549 13.37 -32.58 8.85
CA GLN A 549 12.65 -31.58 8.05
C GLN A 549 13.29 -30.19 8.10
N VAL A 550 14.41 -30.03 8.80
CA VAL A 550 15.12 -28.76 8.95
C VAL A 550 16.49 -28.86 8.27
N SER A 551 16.81 -27.90 7.41
CA SER A 551 18.10 -27.84 6.71
C SER A 551 18.55 -26.40 6.52
N LYS A 552 19.86 -26.19 6.36
CA LYS A 552 20.43 -24.89 5.95
C LYS A 552 20.50 -24.70 4.43
N HIS A 553 20.29 -25.78 3.68
CA HIS A 553 20.42 -25.84 2.23
C HIS A 553 19.04 -25.82 1.59
N PHE A 554 18.63 -24.67 1.05
CA PHE A 554 17.30 -24.45 0.48
C PHE A 554 17.02 -25.43 -0.67
N ASP A 555 17.99 -25.61 -1.56
CA ASP A 555 18.00 -26.53 -2.71
C ASP A 555 17.83 -28.01 -2.33
N GLN A 556 18.24 -28.41 -1.13
CA GLN A 556 18.12 -29.79 -0.65
C GLN A 556 16.77 -30.08 0.02
N ILE A 557 16.14 -29.05 0.58
CA ILE A 557 14.91 -29.21 1.37
C ILE A 557 13.65 -28.88 0.55
N ILE A 558 13.76 -27.98 -0.43
CA ILE A 558 12.71 -27.76 -1.43
C ILE A 558 12.66 -28.96 -2.36
N ASN A 559 11.46 -29.47 -2.67
CA ASN A 559 11.31 -30.76 -3.36
C ASN A 559 10.43 -30.71 -4.61
N HIS A 560 10.20 -29.51 -5.13
CA HIS A 560 9.38 -29.24 -6.31
C HIS A 560 9.91 -28.00 -7.03
N PRO A 561 9.64 -27.84 -8.34
CA PRO A 561 10.04 -26.65 -9.08
C PRO A 561 9.29 -25.38 -8.63
N PRO A 562 9.87 -24.18 -8.84
CA PRO A 562 9.20 -22.91 -8.60
C PRO A 562 8.05 -22.67 -9.59
N LEU A 563 7.12 -21.76 -9.26
CA LEU A 563 6.03 -21.34 -10.15
C LEU A 563 6.56 -20.84 -11.49
N ILE A 564 7.60 -20.00 -11.43
CA ILE A 564 8.27 -19.42 -12.59
C ILE A 564 9.78 -19.52 -12.41
N GLN A 565 10.48 -19.95 -13.46
CA GLN A 565 11.93 -20.06 -13.51
C GLN A 565 12.47 -19.46 -14.81
N GLY A 566 13.62 -18.80 -14.72
CA GLY A 566 14.38 -18.29 -15.86
C GLY A 566 15.67 -17.65 -15.36
N ASP A 567 16.57 -17.31 -16.28
CA ASP A 567 17.87 -16.70 -15.95
C ASP A 567 17.74 -15.37 -15.20
N SER A 568 16.63 -14.66 -15.46
CA SER A 568 16.21 -13.50 -14.68
C SER A 568 14.69 -13.42 -14.71
N LEU A 569 14.07 -13.08 -13.58
CA LEU A 569 12.61 -12.92 -13.49
C LEU A 569 12.23 -11.44 -13.47
N PRO A 570 11.15 -11.02 -14.15
CA PRO A 570 10.56 -9.69 -13.95
C PRO A 570 9.93 -9.62 -12.55
N GLY A 571 9.51 -8.43 -12.12
CA GLY A 571 8.53 -8.33 -11.04
C GLY A 571 7.26 -9.07 -11.44
N TYR A 572 6.65 -9.84 -10.54
CA TYR A 572 5.44 -10.59 -10.87
C TYR A 572 4.54 -10.79 -9.66
N TRP A 573 3.25 -11.02 -9.93
CA TRP A 573 2.27 -11.39 -8.92
C TRP A 573 1.31 -12.43 -9.47
N CYS A 574 0.86 -13.36 -8.62
CA CYS A 574 0.00 -14.46 -9.04
C CYS A 574 -1.26 -14.57 -8.19
N ARG A 575 -2.42 -14.64 -8.84
CA ARG A 575 -3.70 -14.98 -8.22
C ARG A 575 -4.15 -16.37 -8.66
N THR A 576 -4.91 -17.06 -7.82
CA THR A 576 -5.54 -18.35 -8.12
C THR A 576 -7.02 -18.30 -7.75
N THR A 577 -7.88 -18.62 -8.70
CA THR A 577 -9.34 -18.72 -8.53
C THR A 577 -9.73 -20.07 -7.93
N LYS A 578 -11.01 -20.20 -7.55
CA LYS A 578 -11.55 -21.42 -6.90
C LYS A 578 -11.46 -22.67 -7.79
N ASP A 579 -11.60 -22.51 -9.10
CA ASP A 579 -11.49 -23.59 -10.09
C ASP A 579 -10.03 -24.01 -10.39
N GLY A 580 -9.04 -23.29 -9.84
CA GLY A 580 -7.62 -23.54 -10.05
C GLY A 580 -6.99 -22.75 -11.21
N THR A 581 -7.75 -21.90 -11.90
CA THR A 581 -7.19 -20.95 -12.88
C THR A 581 -6.21 -20.01 -12.18
N LYS A 582 -5.10 -19.70 -12.83
CA LYS A 582 -4.12 -18.72 -12.33
C LYS A 582 -4.05 -17.50 -13.25
N TYR A 583 -3.94 -16.33 -12.64
CA TYR A 583 -3.59 -15.10 -13.33
C TYR A 583 -2.19 -14.70 -12.89
N LEU A 584 -1.23 -14.76 -13.81
CA LEU A 584 0.17 -14.41 -13.57
C LEU A 584 0.47 -13.10 -14.29
N PHE A 585 0.58 -12.03 -13.51
CA PHE A 585 1.02 -10.73 -13.98
C PHE A 585 2.54 -10.68 -13.98
N LEU A 586 3.12 -10.31 -15.12
CA LEU A 586 4.53 -10.03 -15.30
C LEU A 586 4.68 -8.53 -15.58
N ALA A 587 5.27 -7.80 -14.63
CA ALA A 587 5.54 -6.38 -14.80
C ALA A 587 6.49 -6.13 -15.96
N GLN A 588 6.41 -4.93 -16.55
CA GLN A 588 7.42 -4.49 -17.50
C GLN A 588 8.82 -4.50 -16.85
N TRP A 589 9.86 -4.65 -17.67
CA TRP A 589 11.21 -4.91 -17.15
C TRP A 589 11.75 -3.79 -16.24
N GLY A 590 11.50 -2.52 -16.60
CA GLY A 590 11.96 -1.35 -15.84
C GLY A 590 11.32 -1.20 -14.45
N SER A 591 10.28 -1.97 -14.15
CA SER A 591 9.58 -1.94 -12.86
C SER A 591 10.26 -2.79 -11.78
N LYS A 592 11.14 -3.71 -12.16
CA LYS A 592 11.82 -4.57 -11.19
C LYS A 592 12.80 -3.75 -10.36
N ASP A 593 12.75 -3.94 -9.04
CA ASP A 593 13.62 -3.29 -8.05
C ASP A 593 13.62 -1.75 -8.16
N LEU A 594 12.49 -1.17 -8.59
CA LEU A 594 12.33 0.26 -8.75
C LEU A 594 12.55 0.98 -7.40
N GLN A 595 13.28 2.09 -7.42
CA GLN A 595 13.61 2.86 -6.23
C GLN A 595 13.14 4.30 -6.36
N TYR A 596 12.88 4.93 -5.22
CA TYR A 596 12.67 6.36 -5.13
C TYR A 596 14.00 7.15 -5.17
N PRO A 597 14.06 8.29 -5.88
CA PRO A 597 13.06 8.81 -6.82
C PRO A 597 13.11 8.10 -8.16
N VAL A 598 11.96 8.11 -8.85
CA VAL A 598 11.92 7.82 -10.29
C VAL A 598 12.48 9.03 -11.02
N TYR A 599 13.15 8.84 -12.14
CA TYR A 599 13.60 9.94 -12.99
C TYR A 599 12.65 10.14 -14.17
N SER A 600 12.41 11.39 -14.57
CA SER A 600 11.60 11.70 -15.75
C SER A 600 12.16 11.01 -17.00
N GLY A 601 11.35 10.15 -17.61
CA GLY A 601 11.75 9.34 -18.76
C GLY A 601 12.56 8.10 -18.42
N GLN A 602 12.66 7.70 -17.15
CA GLN A 602 13.27 6.42 -16.74
C GLN A 602 12.56 5.22 -17.36
N SER A 603 11.27 5.35 -17.69
CA SER A 603 10.50 4.32 -18.40
C SER A 603 10.86 4.19 -19.89
N LEU A 604 11.68 5.09 -20.47
CA LEU A 604 12.01 5.09 -21.90
C LEU A 604 12.52 3.71 -22.34
N MET A 605 11.77 3.08 -23.26
CA MET A 605 12.07 1.78 -23.81
C MET A 605 11.77 1.82 -25.31
N THR A 606 12.78 1.59 -26.15
CA THR A 606 12.66 1.67 -27.62
C THR A 606 12.57 0.32 -28.31
N GLU A 607 12.89 -0.76 -27.60
CA GLU A 607 13.02 -2.11 -28.16
C GLU A 607 12.23 -3.12 -27.32
N SER A 608 11.68 -4.15 -27.98
CA SER A 608 11.10 -5.30 -27.29
C SER A 608 12.19 -6.16 -26.64
N LYS A 609 11.90 -6.73 -25.47
CA LYS A 609 12.75 -7.76 -24.84
C LYS A 609 12.01 -9.09 -24.81
N THR A 610 12.58 -10.12 -25.44
CA THR A 610 12.03 -11.49 -25.37
C THR A 610 12.77 -12.31 -24.33
N MET A 611 12.03 -13.02 -23.48
CA MET A 611 12.59 -13.86 -22.43
C MET A 611 11.92 -15.23 -22.39
N ALA A 612 12.73 -16.27 -22.17
CA ALA A 612 12.23 -17.62 -21.99
C ALA A 612 12.01 -17.90 -20.49
N PHE A 613 10.84 -18.44 -20.16
CA PHE A 613 10.50 -18.88 -18.81
C PHE A 613 10.00 -20.31 -18.82
N ASN A 614 10.27 -21.02 -17.73
CA ASN A 614 9.54 -22.23 -17.40
C ASN A 614 8.47 -21.89 -16.36
N ILE A 615 7.22 -22.22 -16.68
CA ILE A 615 6.09 -22.10 -15.74
C ILE A 615 5.72 -23.49 -15.27
N TYR A 616 5.73 -23.69 -13.94
CA TYR A 616 5.29 -24.92 -13.31
C TYR A 616 3.95 -24.70 -12.62
N THR A 617 2.89 -25.23 -13.22
CA THR A 617 1.53 -25.17 -12.68
C THR A 617 0.83 -26.51 -12.89
N ASN A 618 -0.04 -26.91 -11.96
CA ASN A 618 -0.83 -28.14 -12.07
C ASN A 618 0.01 -29.39 -12.38
N ARG A 619 1.23 -29.46 -11.81
CA ARG A 619 2.23 -30.53 -12.02
C ARG A 619 2.75 -30.66 -13.45
N LYS A 620 2.58 -29.64 -14.28
CA LYS A 620 3.08 -29.57 -15.65
C LYS A 620 4.09 -28.43 -15.78
N LEU A 621 5.26 -28.74 -16.32
CA LEU A 621 6.25 -27.75 -16.71
C LEU A 621 5.98 -27.32 -18.15
N GLN A 622 5.92 -26.01 -18.39
CA GLN A 622 5.73 -25.45 -19.72
C GLN A 622 6.75 -24.37 -19.98
N LYS A 623 7.48 -24.50 -21.09
CA LYS A 623 8.39 -23.47 -21.57
C LYS A 623 7.60 -22.47 -22.41
N ILE A 624 7.75 -21.20 -22.08
CA ILE A 624 7.13 -20.09 -22.83
C ILE A 624 8.19 -19.05 -23.18
N ASN A 625 7.99 -18.37 -24.30
CA ASN A 625 8.73 -17.16 -24.65
C ASN A 625 7.77 -15.98 -24.51
N VAL A 626 8.15 -14.99 -23.71
CA VAL A 626 7.35 -13.78 -23.47
C VAL A 626 8.07 -12.61 -24.10
N GLU A 627 7.40 -11.91 -25.01
CA GLU A 627 7.84 -10.64 -25.56
C GLU A 627 7.30 -9.49 -24.70
N PHE A 628 8.19 -8.74 -24.06
CA PHE A 628 7.88 -7.46 -23.43
C PHE A 628 8.11 -6.36 -24.45
N LYS A 629 7.03 -5.97 -25.14
CA LYS A 629 7.03 -4.79 -26.02
C LYS A 629 7.29 -3.51 -25.21
N PRO A 630 7.76 -2.42 -25.84
CA PRO A 630 7.93 -1.13 -25.17
C PRO A 630 6.79 -0.76 -24.23
N TYR A 631 7.13 -0.46 -22.97
CA TYR A 631 6.20 -0.10 -21.89
C TYR A 631 5.19 -1.18 -21.48
N GLN A 632 5.18 -2.37 -22.10
CA GLN A 632 4.15 -3.37 -21.87
C GLN A 632 4.52 -4.33 -20.72
N SER A 633 3.52 -4.56 -19.88
CA SER A 633 3.44 -5.68 -18.94
C SER A 633 2.64 -6.81 -19.61
N VAL A 634 2.71 -8.01 -19.06
CA VAL A 634 2.03 -9.20 -19.61
C VAL A 634 1.15 -9.84 -18.55
N MET A 635 -0.07 -10.23 -18.92
CA MET A 635 -0.96 -11.01 -18.07
C MET A 635 -1.19 -12.38 -18.72
N LEU A 636 -0.85 -13.44 -17.99
CA LEU A 636 -1.09 -14.82 -18.42
C LEU A 636 -2.26 -15.40 -17.64
N LYS A 637 -3.26 -15.93 -18.35
CA LYS A 637 -4.30 -16.77 -17.77
C LYS A 637 -3.92 -18.23 -17.99
N ILE A 638 -3.75 -18.97 -16.90
CA ILE A 638 -3.33 -20.37 -16.92
C ILE A 638 -4.51 -21.21 -16.42
N ALA A 639 -5.18 -21.91 -17.33
CA ALA A 639 -6.33 -22.74 -17.02
C ALA A 639 -5.94 -23.99 -16.19
N PRO A 640 -6.88 -24.65 -15.49
CA PRO A 640 -6.60 -25.84 -14.70
C PRO A 640 -5.98 -26.99 -15.50
N ASN A 641 -6.31 -27.10 -16.80
CA ASN A 641 -5.72 -28.09 -17.72
C ASN A 641 -4.30 -27.71 -18.20
N GLY A 642 -3.77 -26.55 -17.78
CA GLY A 642 -2.45 -26.04 -18.13
C GLY A 642 -2.42 -25.17 -19.39
N THR A 643 -3.53 -24.90 -20.07
CA THR A 643 -3.54 -23.98 -21.23
C THR A 643 -3.15 -22.57 -20.77
N ILE A 644 -2.28 -21.90 -21.53
CA ILE A 644 -1.79 -20.54 -21.22
C ILE A 644 -2.30 -19.59 -22.30
N ASP A 645 -3.13 -18.61 -21.90
CA ASP A 645 -3.63 -17.55 -22.75
C ASP A 645 -2.98 -16.21 -22.36
N PHE A 646 -2.55 -15.44 -23.36
CA PHE A 646 -2.08 -14.08 -23.17
C PHE A 646 -3.29 -13.13 -23.17
N MET A 647 -3.55 -12.52 -22.01
CA MET A 647 -4.63 -11.54 -21.89
C MET A 647 -4.15 -10.19 -22.42
N ASP A 648 -4.98 -9.56 -23.25
CA ASP A 648 -4.74 -8.19 -23.66
C ASP A 648 -4.92 -7.24 -22.46
N ILE A 649 -3.82 -6.63 -22.03
CA ILE A 649 -3.78 -5.55 -21.05
C ILE A 649 -3.03 -4.33 -21.62
N THR A 650 -3.06 -4.14 -22.94
CA THR A 650 -2.24 -3.14 -23.62
C THR A 650 -2.64 -1.71 -23.24
N PHE A 651 -1.63 -0.91 -22.92
CA PHE A 651 -1.72 0.55 -22.86
C PHE A 651 -0.41 1.11 -23.39
N ILE A 652 -0.50 1.93 -24.43
CA ILE A 652 0.65 2.53 -25.12
C ILE A 652 0.70 4.00 -24.71
N PRO A 653 1.62 4.39 -23.82
CA PRO A 653 1.79 5.80 -23.48
C PRO A 653 2.52 6.54 -24.61
N LYS A 654 2.42 7.87 -24.62
CA LYS A 654 3.30 8.76 -25.37
C LYS A 654 4.75 8.48 -24.97
N THR A 655 5.67 8.60 -25.94
CA THR A 655 7.11 8.49 -25.68
C THR A 655 7.51 9.50 -24.60
N PRO A 656 8.09 9.06 -23.48
CA PRO A 656 8.42 9.96 -22.39
C PRO A 656 9.63 10.82 -22.74
N ILE A 657 9.58 12.07 -22.27
CA ILE A 657 10.68 13.01 -22.34
C ILE A 657 11.64 12.73 -21.19
N VAL A 658 12.91 12.49 -21.52
CA VAL A 658 13.99 12.38 -20.55
C VAL A 658 14.41 13.78 -20.13
N ARG A 659 14.34 14.08 -18.83
CA ARG A 659 14.74 15.37 -18.26
C ARG A 659 16.00 15.20 -17.40
N PRO A 660 16.75 16.27 -17.12
CA PRO A 660 17.88 16.22 -16.20
C PRO A 660 17.51 15.64 -14.83
N ARG A 661 18.50 15.08 -14.12
CA ARG A 661 18.29 14.62 -12.74
C ARG A 661 18.46 15.80 -11.78
N GLU A 662 17.48 16.01 -10.93
CA GLU A 662 17.53 17.04 -9.88
C GLU A 662 18.08 16.47 -8.56
N VAL A 663 18.84 17.29 -7.84
CA VAL A 663 19.37 16.93 -6.52
C VAL A 663 18.24 16.88 -5.50
N GLN A 664 18.14 15.77 -4.78
CA GLN A 664 17.07 15.51 -3.82
C GLN A 664 17.29 16.26 -2.50
N LYS A 665 16.29 17.03 -2.07
CA LYS A 665 16.31 17.81 -0.82
C LYS A 665 15.66 17.05 0.34
N THR A 666 16.12 15.83 0.62
CA THR A 666 15.42 14.87 1.49
C THR A 666 16.21 14.41 2.71
N TYR A 667 17.44 14.89 2.87
CA TYR A 667 18.36 14.54 3.95
C TYR A 667 18.39 15.63 5.03
N PHE A 668 18.75 15.23 6.26
CA PHE A 668 19.01 16.12 7.39
C PHE A 668 20.27 16.97 7.20
#